data_AF-A0A2T8FD87-F1
#
_entry.id   AF-A0A2T8FD87-F1
#
_cell.length_a   1.000
_cell.length_b   1.000
_cell.length_c   1.000
_cell.angle_alpha   90.00
_cell.angle_beta   90.00
_cell.angle_gamma   90.00
#
_symmetry.space_group_name_H-M   'P 1'
#
loop_
_entity.id
_entity.type
_entity.pdbx_description
1 polymer ?
#
loop_
_entity_poly.entity_id
_entity_poly.type
_entity_poly.pdbx_seq_one_letter_code
_entity_poly.pdbx_strand_id
1 'polypeptide(L)'
;MHMGDFPSRRTWAALTTLALVPGLSALVLGVSPASAAKLPAAYSADAHGDLIKLTTNIAGQGSLADAGVGHSRADVDSTRTANNATASSANLEASLLLGNVPVPVDSEQVAAPPTANPPARALVPLQGTPLDPLLQAPLITGDVMAAYRSGAACVPATNGERIYSDALTTLAGATGGGAVPAPAGPLVKVGASDVRATTRLVDTAAAGDDVVSRVTTHVGDVDLLGGNVTLDVTGALTVEARSDGTTGTATIVDKPTIVANIGGNQIPIPLNGQPVDLGPELDTLDPLVDLTVTAFSPSMQSSGATGQADLQALIRVQLKVLSLPAPAGVTVAEADLSLAPMHVRALAPTGGVECGATDSDGDGLTDDQEKQIGTDPGNPDTDCDGLNDGAEVNTHGTNPTKADTDGDGLVDGAEVNTYGTDPLDPDTDNGGVPDGAEVWQGTNPTKGHGADDSPVPGDSDGDGLTDAEEKQLGTDPHKADTDGDGLSDGAEVHTTRTNPLDYDTDDGGVGDGAEVEAGTNATAGHSVDDKVVSGDTDGDGLTDAEEQALGTDPKKADTDKDGLTDGAEVKTFKTNPKDWDTDDGGASDGAEVNNGTNPVNNPKDDFGAKDSDGDALSDAKEKAIGTNPHDVDTDNDGLSDGREFKGMTIKERFEVCGRKAKKKIHVSTNPLKRDTDKDGLTDGLEVKGYKIKQVVYITRSGSKITIGKTRSNPTKADTDKDRLKDKVEKTGKANKRYQKRKTDPTKCDTDRGGASDGREVKAGSDPSRIKSGPNDVNRRTSGRTSIG
;
A
#
# COMPACT_ATOMS: atom_id res chain seq x y z
N MET A 1 71.73 -14.09 -5.99
CA MET A 1 70.40 -14.68 -6.27
C MET A 1 69.39 -13.63 -5.80
N HIS A 2 69.10 -12.62 -6.65
CA HIS A 2 67.89 -12.50 -7.49
C HIS A 2 66.61 -12.62 -6.66
N MET A 3 65.68 -11.67 -6.56
CA MET A 3 65.34 -10.38 -7.20
C MET A 3 64.62 -9.59 -6.07
N GLY A 4 64.68 -8.26 -5.90
CA GLY A 4 64.47 -7.19 -6.87
C GLY A 4 63.25 -6.39 -6.42
N ASP A 5 63.43 -5.53 -5.41
CA ASP A 5 62.38 -4.66 -4.85
C ASP A 5 63.00 -3.28 -4.58
N PHE A 6 62.44 -2.23 -5.21
CA PHE A 6 62.62 -0.77 -5.06
C PHE A 6 62.20 -0.11 -6.40
N PRO A 7 61.81 1.20 -6.49
CA PRO A 7 62.18 2.32 -5.61
C PRO A 7 60.97 3.23 -5.25
N SER A 8 61.03 4.37 -4.57
CA SER A 8 61.93 5.06 -3.64
C SER A 8 61.30 6.44 -3.46
N ARG A 9 61.57 7.09 -2.33
CA ARG A 9 61.20 8.48 -2.06
C ARG A 9 62.35 9.44 -2.41
N ARG A 10 61.97 10.58 -3.02
CA ARG A 10 62.44 11.98 -2.81
C ARG A 10 63.75 12.48 -3.44
N THR A 11 63.62 13.56 -4.23
CA THR A 11 64.32 14.88 -4.17
C THR A 11 63.70 15.83 -5.21
N TRP A 12 62.94 16.88 -4.85
CA TRP A 12 63.32 18.31 -4.73
C TRP A 12 64.03 18.96 -5.94
N ALA A 13 63.32 19.85 -6.64
CA ALA A 13 63.85 21.07 -7.26
C ALA A 13 62.73 22.14 -7.29
N ALA A 14 63.04 23.33 -6.77
CA ALA A 14 62.17 24.50 -6.70
C ALA A 14 62.67 25.58 -7.67
N LEU A 15 61.76 26.38 -8.24
CA LEU A 15 61.86 27.74 -8.82
C LEU A 15 60.52 27.91 -9.61
N THR A 16 59.70 28.97 -9.61
CA THR A 16 59.81 30.39 -9.23
C THR A 16 58.40 31.02 -9.33
N THR A 17 58.04 31.88 -8.36
CA THR A 17 57.22 33.10 -8.45
C THR A 17 55.91 33.18 -9.27
N LEU A 18 54.80 33.29 -8.51
CA LEU A 18 53.80 34.38 -8.50
C LEU A 18 53.22 34.92 -9.83
N ALA A 19 51.97 34.56 -10.12
CA ALA A 19 51.00 35.44 -10.78
C ALA A 19 49.58 35.13 -10.27
N LEU A 20 48.91 36.14 -9.71
CA LEU A 20 47.48 36.15 -9.42
C LEU A 20 46.68 35.89 -10.70
N VAL A 21 45.71 34.98 -10.65
CA VAL A 21 44.58 34.93 -11.60
C VAL A 21 43.29 34.84 -10.77
N PRO A 22 42.28 35.68 -11.01
CA PRO A 22 41.08 35.77 -10.18
C PRO A 22 40.20 34.53 -10.33
N GLY A 23 39.49 34.19 -9.26
CA GLY A 23 38.53 33.10 -9.26
C GLY A 23 37.44 33.30 -10.31
N LEU A 24 37.36 32.36 -11.25
CA LEU A 24 36.08 31.94 -11.79
C LEU A 24 35.52 30.94 -10.80
N SER A 25 34.65 31.41 -9.90
CA SER A 25 33.62 30.55 -9.34
C SER A 25 32.79 30.09 -10.53
N ALA A 26 32.98 28.83 -10.95
CA ALA A 26 32.00 28.17 -11.79
C ALA A 26 30.72 28.13 -10.95
N LEU A 27 29.79 29.01 -11.31
CA LEU A 27 28.40 28.95 -10.88
C LEU A 27 27.89 27.59 -11.37
N VAL A 28 27.98 26.57 -10.52
CA VAL A 28 27.19 25.35 -10.68
C VAL A 28 25.76 25.83 -10.46
N LEU A 29 25.11 26.23 -11.55
CA LEU A 29 23.66 26.25 -11.59
C LEU A 29 23.26 24.82 -11.23
N GLY A 30 22.69 24.65 -10.03
CA GLY A 30 21.93 23.46 -9.73
C GLY A 30 20.77 23.45 -10.71
N VAL A 31 20.96 22.78 -11.84
CA VAL A 31 19.86 22.43 -12.72
C VAL A 31 19.12 21.37 -11.93
N SER A 32 18.02 21.77 -11.30
CA SER A 32 17.05 20.82 -10.77
C SER A 32 16.74 19.81 -11.88
N PRO A 33 16.66 18.49 -11.59
CA PRO A 33 16.22 17.54 -12.60
C PRO A 33 14.91 18.06 -13.21
N ALA A 34 14.82 18.02 -14.54
CA ALA A 34 13.61 18.45 -15.23
C ALA A 34 12.42 17.63 -14.69
N SER A 35 11.35 18.31 -14.30
CA SER A 35 10.11 17.66 -13.86
C SER A 35 9.53 16.87 -15.02
N ALA A 36 9.01 15.68 -14.74
CA ALA A 36 8.25 14.88 -15.70
C ALA A 36 7.06 15.65 -16.27
N ALA A 37 6.63 15.29 -17.47
CA ALA A 37 5.51 15.95 -18.14
C ALA A 37 4.19 15.24 -17.80
N LYS A 38 3.28 15.97 -17.15
CA LYS A 38 1.87 15.57 -16.95
C LYS A 38 1.17 15.31 -18.28
N LEU A 39 0.28 14.33 -18.27
CA LEU A 39 -0.63 14.10 -19.39
C LEU A 39 -1.51 15.33 -19.65
N PRO A 40 -1.76 15.72 -20.93
CA PRO A 40 -1.30 15.09 -22.17
C PRO A 40 0.16 15.41 -22.52
N ALA A 41 1.03 14.40 -22.41
CA ALA A 41 2.45 14.49 -22.72
C ALA A 41 2.76 13.77 -24.03
N ALA A 42 3.61 14.35 -24.87
CA ALA A 42 4.00 13.76 -26.15
C ALA A 42 5.11 12.71 -25.96
N TYR A 43 4.81 11.45 -26.27
CA TYR A 43 5.77 10.35 -26.25
C TYR A 43 5.48 9.37 -27.38
N SER A 44 6.51 8.62 -27.80
CA SER A 44 6.38 7.58 -28.81
C SER A 44 7.35 6.42 -28.54
N ALA A 45 6.91 5.19 -28.76
CA ALA A 45 7.77 4.02 -28.77
C ALA A 45 7.34 3.06 -29.87
N ASP A 46 8.31 2.43 -30.51
CA ASP A 46 8.07 1.45 -31.56
C ASP A 46 9.03 0.27 -31.42
N ALA A 47 8.49 -0.94 -31.57
CA ALA A 47 9.19 -2.21 -31.49
C ALA A 47 8.72 -3.09 -32.65
N HIS A 48 9.67 -3.63 -33.40
CA HIS A 48 9.41 -4.47 -34.56
C HIS A 48 10.43 -5.61 -34.63
N GLY A 49 9.97 -6.82 -34.92
CA GLY A 49 10.87 -7.92 -35.22
C GLY A 49 10.23 -8.95 -36.13
N ASP A 50 11.06 -9.55 -36.99
CA ASP A 50 10.66 -10.64 -37.86
C ASP A 50 11.43 -11.91 -37.50
N LEU A 51 10.91 -13.08 -37.86
CA LEU A 51 11.60 -14.33 -37.62
C LEU A 51 12.58 -14.66 -38.74
N ILE A 52 12.11 -14.59 -39.98
CA ILE A 52 12.85 -15.05 -41.15
C ILE A 52 12.67 -14.04 -42.28
N LYS A 53 13.77 -13.70 -42.94
CA LYS A 53 13.79 -13.06 -44.25
C LYS A 53 14.61 -13.92 -45.21
N LEU A 54 13.95 -14.50 -46.21
CA LEU A 54 14.53 -15.49 -47.10
C LEU A 54 14.57 -14.99 -48.56
N THR A 55 15.74 -15.06 -49.16
CA THR A 55 15.94 -14.95 -50.60
C THR A 55 16.51 -16.27 -51.11
N THR A 56 15.84 -16.93 -52.06
CA THR A 56 16.31 -18.19 -52.66
C THR A 56 16.21 -18.15 -54.17
N ASN A 57 17.13 -18.79 -54.86
CA ASN A 57 17.05 -19.01 -56.30
C ASN A 57 17.45 -20.46 -56.59
N ILE A 58 16.52 -21.26 -57.10
CA ILE A 58 16.76 -22.67 -57.39
C ILE A 58 16.50 -22.93 -58.87
N ALA A 59 17.50 -23.49 -59.55
CA ALA A 59 17.40 -23.83 -60.95
C ALA A 59 16.23 -24.81 -61.18
N GLY A 60 15.26 -24.39 -61.99
CA GLY A 60 14.08 -25.19 -62.32
C GLY A 60 12.93 -25.17 -61.30
N GLN A 61 13.09 -24.52 -60.14
CA GLN A 61 12.03 -24.36 -59.13
C GLN A 61 11.62 -22.89 -58.89
N GLY A 62 12.42 -21.92 -59.35
CA GLY A 62 12.08 -20.49 -59.33
C GLY A 62 12.92 -19.68 -58.33
N SER A 63 12.57 -18.40 -58.16
CA SER A 63 13.24 -17.48 -57.25
C SER A 63 12.26 -16.80 -56.31
N LEU A 64 12.64 -16.68 -55.04
CA LEU A 64 11.99 -15.93 -53.98
C LEU A 64 12.94 -14.81 -53.56
N ALA A 65 12.43 -13.59 -53.45
CA ALA A 65 13.22 -12.45 -53.00
C ALA A 65 12.54 -11.83 -51.78
N ASP A 66 13.31 -11.67 -50.70
CA ASP A 66 12.91 -10.96 -49.49
C ASP A 66 11.58 -11.44 -48.89
N ALA A 67 11.37 -12.76 -48.83
CA ALA A 67 10.22 -13.32 -48.14
C ALA A 67 10.38 -13.21 -46.62
N GLY A 68 9.76 -12.19 -46.03
CA GLY A 68 9.57 -12.03 -44.60
C GLY A 68 8.50 -13.00 -44.08
N VAL A 69 8.82 -13.79 -43.05
CA VAL A 69 7.90 -14.72 -42.37
C VAL A 69 7.88 -14.41 -40.89
N GLY A 70 6.67 -14.31 -40.34
CA GLY A 70 6.43 -14.10 -38.92
C GLY A 70 6.89 -12.72 -38.47
N HIS A 71 5.95 -11.77 -38.47
CA HIS A 71 6.17 -10.37 -38.08
C HIS A 71 5.50 -10.09 -36.75
N SER A 72 6.18 -9.38 -35.86
CA SER A 72 5.59 -8.84 -34.63
C SER A 72 5.91 -7.35 -34.53
N ARG A 73 4.86 -6.54 -34.31
CA ARG A 73 4.99 -5.09 -34.18
C ARG A 73 4.14 -4.58 -33.02
N ALA A 74 4.76 -3.78 -32.17
CA ALA A 74 4.12 -3.03 -31.11
C ALA A 74 4.52 -1.56 -31.22
N ASP A 75 3.54 -0.67 -31.08
CA ASP A 75 3.73 0.74 -31.38
C ASP A 75 2.80 1.59 -30.52
N VAL A 76 3.31 2.71 -30.01
CA VAL A 76 2.57 3.71 -29.24
C VAL A 76 3.02 5.12 -29.61
N ASP A 77 2.07 6.04 -29.75
CA ASP A 77 2.28 7.46 -30.00
C ASP A 77 1.10 8.25 -29.44
N SER A 78 1.38 8.99 -28.36
CA SER A 78 0.35 9.76 -27.65
C SER A 78 -0.13 10.98 -28.45
N THR A 79 0.53 11.34 -29.55
CA THR A 79 0.15 12.49 -30.38
C THR A 79 -0.90 12.16 -31.44
N ARG A 80 -1.18 10.86 -31.67
CA ARG A 80 -2.22 10.46 -32.62
C ARG A 80 -3.61 10.80 -32.10
N THR A 81 -4.51 11.11 -33.03
CA THR A 81 -5.92 11.36 -32.73
C THR A 81 -6.77 10.10 -32.67
N ALA A 82 -6.23 8.97 -33.14
CA ALA A 82 -6.83 7.63 -33.07
C ALA A 82 -5.73 6.57 -33.17
N ASN A 83 -5.99 5.37 -32.68
CA ASN A 83 -5.04 4.24 -32.70
C ASN A 83 -3.71 4.60 -32.04
N ASN A 84 -3.77 5.20 -30.85
CA ASN A 84 -2.61 5.68 -30.10
C ASN A 84 -1.65 4.56 -29.73
N ALA A 85 -2.16 3.35 -29.51
CA ALA A 85 -1.38 2.13 -29.41
C ALA A 85 -1.88 1.10 -30.41
N THR A 86 -0.96 0.41 -31.08
CA THR A 86 -1.28 -0.64 -32.06
C THR A 86 -0.37 -1.84 -31.87
N ALA A 87 -0.92 -3.04 -32.01
CA ALA A 87 -0.19 -4.29 -32.02
C ALA A 87 -0.60 -5.10 -33.25
N SER A 88 0.37 -5.75 -33.91
CA SER A 88 0.10 -6.62 -35.05
C SER A 88 1.03 -7.83 -35.09
N SER A 89 0.44 -8.99 -35.37
CA SER A 89 1.14 -10.23 -35.70
C SER A 89 0.74 -10.67 -37.10
N ALA A 90 1.70 -10.98 -37.99
CA ALA A 90 1.41 -11.38 -39.36
C ALA A 90 2.24 -12.57 -39.81
N ASN A 91 1.68 -13.40 -40.70
CA ASN A 91 2.37 -14.57 -41.24
C ASN A 91 3.43 -14.21 -42.28
N LEU A 92 3.18 -13.19 -43.09
CA LEU A 92 4.00 -12.70 -44.20
C LEU A 92 3.91 -11.18 -44.34
N GLU A 93 4.91 -10.57 -45.00
CA GLU A 93 4.80 -9.18 -45.43
C GLU A 93 3.73 -9.02 -46.52
N ALA A 94 2.91 -7.98 -46.38
CA ALA A 94 1.74 -7.70 -47.23
C ALA A 94 2.02 -7.49 -48.74
N SER A 95 3.28 -7.55 -49.18
CA SER A 95 3.70 -7.21 -50.55
C SER A 95 4.32 -8.38 -51.34
N LEU A 96 4.29 -9.61 -50.81
CA LEU A 96 4.85 -10.77 -51.53
C LEU A 96 3.96 -11.23 -52.69
N LEU A 97 4.41 -10.91 -53.91
CA LEU A 97 3.86 -11.43 -55.16
C LEU A 97 4.84 -12.42 -55.80
N LEU A 98 4.50 -13.70 -55.82
CA LEU A 98 5.20 -14.70 -56.62
C LEU A 98 4.66 -14.66 -58.06
N GLY A 99 5.26 -13.86 -58.93
CA GLY A 99 4.92 -13.87 -60.36
C GLY A 99 3.42 -13.67 -60.65
N ASN A 100 2.77 -12.75 -59.91
CA ASN A 100 1.33 -12.45 -59.93
C ASN A 100 0.39 -13.51 -59.32
N VAL A 101 0.91 -14.51 -58.62
CA VAL A 101 0.08 -15.44 -57.85
C VAL A 101 -0.12 -14.90 -56.42
N PRO A 102 -1.38 -14.69 -55.96
CA PRO A 102 -1.63 -14.25 -54.60
C PRO A 102 -1.16 -15.31 -53.60
N VAL A 103 -0.33 -14.89 -52.65
CA VAL A 103 0.03 -15.69 -51.48
C VAL A 103 -0.90 -15.27 -50.33
N PRO A 104 -1.43 -16.21 -49.54
CA PRO A 104 -2.28 -15.85 -48.41
C PRO A 104 -1.50 -15.09 -47.35
N VAL A 105 -1.77 -13.78 -47.24
CA VAL A 105 -1.34 -12.94 -46.14
C VAL A 105 -2.48 -12.88 -45.13
N ASP A 106 -2.18 -13.19 -43.87
CA ASP A 106 -3.11 -13.15 -42.74
C ASP A 106 -2.41 -12.48 -41.56
N SER A 107 -3.18 -11.70 -40.80
CA SER A 107 -2.66 -10.95 -39.67
C SER A 107 -3.72 -10.77 -38.59
N GLU A 108 -3.30 -10.83 -37.34
CA GLU A 108 -4.08 -10.42 -36.18
C GLU A 108 -3.62 -9.01 -35.78
N GLN A 109 -4.56 -8.08 -35.60
CA GLN A 109 -4.26 -6.68 -35.31
C GLN A 109 -5.25 -6.11 -34.29
N VAL A 110 -4.75 -5.27 -33.38
CA VAL A 110 -5.57 -4.53 -32.41
C VAL A 110 -5.04 -3.12 -32.25
N ALA A 111 -5.95 -2.17 -32.04
CA ALA A 111 -5.64 -0.77 -31.80
C ALA A 111 -6.45 -0.25 -30.62
N ALA A 112 -5.85 0.66 -29.84
CA ALA A 112 -6.47 1.20 -28.63
C ALA A 112 -7.30 2.48 -28.88
N PRO A 113 -8.41 2.69 -28.15
CA PRO A 113 -8.96 1.79 -27.12
C PRO A 113 -9.70 0.59 -27.74
N PRO A 114 -9.36 -0.67 -27.38
CA PRO A 114 -10.08 -1.82 -27.92
C PRO A 114 -11.37 -2.08 -27.12
N THR A 115 -12.35 -2.73 -27.74
CA THR A 115 -13.51 -3.27 -27.02
C THR A 115 -13.19 -4.57 -26.29
N ALA A 116 -12.27 -5.37 -26.83
CA ALA A 116 -11.64 -6.54 -26.22
C ALA A 116 -10.36 -6.89 -27.03
N ASN A 117 -9.37 -7.51 -26.40
CA ASN A 117 -8.23 -8.08 -27.13
C ASN A 117 -8.67 -9.37 -27.85
N PRO A 118 -8.24 -9.59 -29.11
CA PRO A 118 -8.52 -10.84 -29.79
C PRO A 118 -7.80 -12.01 -29.08
N PRO A 119 -8.39 -13.21 -29.04
CA PRO A 119 -7.69 -14.37 -28.53
C PRO A 119 -6.56 -14.77 -29.47
N ALA A 120 -5.50 -15.38 -28.93
CA ALA A 120 -4.44 -15.97 -29.74
C ALA A 120 -5.01 -16.91 -30.81
N ARG A 121 -4.54 -16.73 -32.06
CA ARG A 121 -5.10 -17.39 -33.24
C ARG A 121 -4.01 -17.91 -34.18
N ALA A 122 -4.25 -19.08 -34.77
CA ALA A 122 -3.47 -19.58 -35.89
C ALA A 122 -3.75 -18.75 -37.16
N LEU A 123 -2.70 -18.12 -37.69
CA LEU A 123 -2.74 -17.42 -38.97
C LEU A 123 -2.72 -18.43 -40.12
N VAL A 124 -3.23 -18.03 -41.29
CA VAL A 124 -3.27 -18.91 -42.47
C VAL A 124 -1.87 -19.49 -42.75
N PRO A 125 -1.72 -20.83 -42.75
CA PRO A 125 -0.43 -21.47 -42.97
C PRO A 125 0.01 -21.30 -44.43
N LEU A 126 1.32 -21.30 -44.65
CA LEU A 126 1.88 -21.20 -46.01
C LEU A 126 1.93 -22.55 -46.73
N GLN A 127 1.57 -23.63 -46.04
CA GLN A 127 1.53 -24.98 -46.61
C GLN A 127 0.41 -25.12 -47.65
N GLY A 128 0.70 -25.78 -48.76
CA GLY A 128 -0.22 -25.96 -49.87
C GLY A 128 -0.32 -24.74 -50.79
N THR A 129 0.59 -23.77 -50.64
CA THR A 129 0.65 -22.58 -51.47
C THR A 129 1.68 -22.74 -52.59
N PRO A 130 1.65 -21.88 -53.63
CA PRO A 130 2.71 -21.85 -54.64
C PRO A 130 4.12 -21.58 -54.08
N LEU A 131 4.25 -21.15 -52.82
CA LEU A 131 5.54 -21.04 -52.13
C LEU A 131 6.13 -22.40 -51.75
N ASP A 132 5.33 -23.47 -51.61
CA ASP A 132 5.79 -24.76 -51.07
C ASP A 132 7.12 -25.30 -51.63
N PRO A 133 7.44 -25.15 -52.94
CA PRO A 133 8.73 -25.58 -53.47
C PRO A 133 9.93 -24.76 -52.97
N LEU A 134 9.70 -23.53 -52.51
CA LEU A 134 10.72 -22.57 -52.09
C LEU A 134 10.70 -22.31 -50.58
N LEU A 135 9.53 -22.33 -49.94
CA LEU A 135 9.33 -22.01 -48.53
C LEU A 135 8.04 -22.69 -48.00
N GLN A 136 8.18 -23.40 -46.88
CA GLN A 136 7.07 -24.02 -46.13
C GLN A 136 7.10 -23.54 -44.68
N ALA A 137 5.98 -23.02 -44.19
CA ALA A 137 5.76 -22.63 -42.80
C ALA A 137 4.39 -23.14 -42.33
N PRO A 138 4.33 -24.29 -41.62
CA PRO A 138 3.09 -25.04 -41.39
C PRO A 138 2.19 -24.46 -40.30
N LEU A 139 2.71 -23.71 -39.33
CA LEU A 139 1.89 -23.04 -38.32
C LEU A 139 2.58 -21.76 -37.83
N ILE A 140 1.86 -20.65 -37.95
CA ILE A 140 2.21 -19.36 -37.35
C ILE A 140 1.03 -18.95 -36.47
N THR A 141 1.29 -18.60 -35.21
CA THR A 141 0.25 -18.14 -34.28
C THR A 141 0.55 -16.69 -33.90
N GLY A 142 -0.47 -15.85 -33.94
CA GLY A 142 -0.42 -14.47 -33.49
C GLY A 142 -1.23 -14.25 -32.22
N ASP A 143 -0.68 -13.46 -31.31
CA ASP A 143 -1.34 -12.97 -30.10
C ASP A 143 -1.02 -11.47 -29.94
N VAL A 144 -2.03 -10.65 -29.70
CA VAL A 144 -1.89 -9.19 -29.73
C VAL A 144 -2.74 -8.51 -28.66
N MET A 145 -2.20 -7.45 -28.07
CA MET A 145 -2.86 -6.59 -27.11
C MET A 145 -2.51 -5.13 -27.39
N ALA A 146 -3.49 -4.24 -27.26
CA ALA A 146 -3.24 -2.80 -27.21
C ALA A 146 -4.08 -2.17 -26.11
N ALA A 147 -3.51 -1.25 -25.34
CA ALA A 147 -4.18 -0.51 -24.29
C ALA A 147 -3.81 0.97 -24.38
N TYR A 148 -4.79 1.84 -24.23
CA TYR A 148 -4.60 3.29 -24.16
C TYR A 148 -5.78 3.89 -23.42
N ARG A 149 -5.51 4.67 -22.37
CA ARG A 149 -6.48 5.53 -21.70
C ARG A 149 -6.33 6.93 -22.29
N SER A 150 -7.39 7.74 -22.24
CA SER A 150 -7.48 9.07 -22.88
C SER A 150 -6.22 9.93 -22.63
N GLY A 151 -6.06 11.04 -23.36
CA GLY A 151 -4.91 11.95 -23.19
C GLY A 151 -4.70 12.54 -21.79
N ALA A 152 -5.52 12.20 -20.79
CA ALA A 152 -5.42 12.63 -19.40
C ALA A 152 -5.03 11.50 -18.43
N ALA A 153 -5.05 10.22 -18.83
CA ALA A 153 -4.80 9.10 -17.93
C ALA A 153 -3.91 8.02 -18.57
N CYS A 154 -3.12 7.32 -17.73
CA CYS A 154 -2.30 6.20 -18.17
C CYS A 154 -3.04 4.86 -18.03
N VAL A 155 -2.53 3.84 -18.73
CA VAL A 155 -2.98 2.45 -18.53
C VAL A 155 -2.58 2.00 -17.11
N PRO A 156 -3.38 1.19 -16.39
CA PRO A 156 -3.01 0.69 -15.07
C PRO A 156 -1.65 -0.02 -15.07
N ALA A 157 -0.86 0.21 -14.03
CA ALA A 157 0.44 -0.42 -13.86
C ALA A 157 0.29 -1.83 -13.26
N THR A 158 1.17 -2.74 -13.65
CA THR A 158 1.38 -4.02 -12.98
C THR A 158 2.88 -4.17 -12.72
N ASN A 159 3.27 -4.28 -11.45
CA ASN A 159 4.69 -4.33 -11.03
C ASN A 159 5.53 -3.16 -11.58
N GLY A 160 4.95 -1.97 -11.63
CA GLY A 160 5.60 -0.75 -12.13
C GLY A 160 5.76 -0.67 -13.65
N GLU A 161 5.06 -1.50 -14.42
CA GLU A 161 5.04 -1.44 -15.88
C GLU A 161 3.61 -1.22 -16.38
N ARG A 162 3.44 -0.27 -17.31
CA ARG A 162 2.17 0.01 -18.00
C ARG A 162 2.33 -0.38 -19.47
N ILE A 163 1.79 -1.53 -19.87
CA ILE A 163 1.93 -2.04 -21.24
C ILE A 163 0.87 -1.41 -22.14
N TYR A 164 1.34 -0.71 -23.18
CA TYR A 164 0.47 -0.04 -24.16
C TYR A 164 0.25 -0.88 -25.41
N SER A 165 1.27 -1.63 -25.83
CA SER A 165 1.16 -2.53 -26.96
C SER A 165 2.04 -3.76 -26.77
N ASP A 166 1.51 -4.92 -27.13
CA ASP A 166 2.19 -6.21 -27.06
C ASP A 166 1.78 -7.07 -28.25
N ALA A 167 2.76 -7.62 -28.96
CA ALA A 167 2.54 -8.54 -30.05
C ALA A 167 3.49 -9.73 -29.93
N LEU A 168 2.95 -10.95 -29.99
CA LEU A 168 3.71 -12.19 -30.02
C LEU A 168 3.40 -12.94 -31.32
N THR A 169 4.46 -13.33 -32.03
CA THR A 169 4.37 -14.18 -33.21
C THR A 169 5.21 -15.42 -32.99
N THR A 170 4.58 -16.58 -33.06
CA THR A 170 5.24 -17.89 -32.90
C THR A 170 5.22 -18.65 -34.22
N LEU A 171 6.31 -19.35 -34.53
CA LEU A 171 6.49 -20.18 -35.71
C LEU A 171 6.89 -21.59 -35.25
N ALA A 172 6.13 -22.61 -35.67
CA ALA A 172 6.46 -24.00 -35.32
C ALA A 172 7.75 -24.53 -35.99
N GLY A 173 8.18 -23.86 -37.07
CA GLY A 173 9.38 -24.13 -37.85
C GLY A 173 9.16 -23.70 -39.31
N ALA A 174 10.22 -23.53 -40.08
CA ALA A 174 10.13 -23.24 -41.50
C ALA A 174 11.17 -24.01 -42.29
N THR A 175 10.83 -24.42 -43.51
CA THR A 175 11.76 -25.10 -44.42
C THR A 175 11.88 -24.25 -45.69
N GLY A 176 13.09 -23.90 -46.08
CA GLY A 176 13.41 -23.08 -47.24
C GLY A 176 14.35 -23.78 -48.23
N GLY A 177 14.21 -23.45 -49.51
CA GLY A 177 15.19 -23.82 -50.53
C GLY A 177 14.97 -25.15 -51.24
N GLY A 178 13.76 -25.72 -51.20
CA GLY A 178 13.35 -26.87 -52.04
C GLY A 178 14.17 -28.14 -51.88
N ALA A 179 13.73 -29.25 -52.50
CA ALA A 179 14.55 -30.47 -52.55
C ALA A 179 15.58 -30.33 -53.68
N VAL A 180 16.87 -30.28 -53.32
CA VAL A 180 17.98 -30.29 -54.27
C VAL A 180 18.51 -31.73 -54.42
N PRO A 181 18.89 -32.20 -55.63
CA PRO A 181 19.31 -33.60 -55.84
C PRO A 181 20.58 -34.01 -55.07
N ALA A 182 21.47 -33.07 -54.79
CA ALA A 182 22.68 -33.24 -54.00
C ALA A 182 23.08 -31.89 -53.38
N PRO A 183 23.19 -31.77 -52.05
CA PRO A 183 22.86 -32.78 -51.03
C PRO A 183 21.35 -33.05 -50.95
N ALA A 184 20.96 -34.29 -50.62
CA ALA A 184 19.56 -34.72 -50.64
C ALA A 184 18.77 -34.17 -49.44
N GLY A 185 17.95 -33.15 -49.67
CA GLY A 185 17.10 -32.55 -48.63
C GLY A 185 16.83 -31.06 -48.88
N PRO A 186 16.14 -30.40 -47.94
CA PRO A 186 15.99 -28.94 -47.96
C PRO A 186 17.33 -28.25 -47.67
N LEU A 187 17.53 -27.09 -48.30
CA LEU A 187 18.75 -26.29 -48.10
C LEU A 187 18.80 -25.67 -46.71
N VAL A 188 17.64 -25.25 -46.20
CA VAL A 188 17.51 -24.58 -44.90
C VAL A 188 16.26 -25.10 -44.20
N LYS A 189 16.38 -25.38 -42.91
CA LYS A 189 15.25 -25.59 -42.02
C LYS A 189 15.50 -24.90 -40.69
N VAL A 190 14.60 -24.01 -40.31
CA VAL A 190 14.62 -23.27 -39.05
C VAL A 190 13.66 -23.96 -38.09
N GLY A 191 14.13 -24.22 -36.87
CA GLY A 191 13.33 -24.78 -35.78
C GLY A 191 12.24 -23.84 -35.29
N ALA A 192 11.51 -24.29 -34.27
CA ALA A 192 10.48 -23.46 -33.63
C ALA A 192 11.09 -22.16 -33.11
N SER A 193 10.47 -21.03 -33.43
CA SER A 193 10.99 -19.69 -33.16
C SER A 193 9.86 -18.76 -32.76
N ASP A 194 10.15 -17.72 -32.00
CA ASP A 194 9.16 -16.70 -31.64
C ASP A 194 9.77 -15.30 -31.55
N VAL A 195 8.92 -14.30 -31.69
CA VAL A 195 9.28 -12.90 -31.56
C VAL A 195 8.18 -12.14 -30.83
N ARG A 196 8.56 -11.43 -29.77
CA ARG A 196 7.67 -10.56 -28.99
C ARG A 196 8.14 -9.13 -29.06
N ALA A 197 7.26 -8.23 -29.49
CA ALA A 197 7.48 -6.79 -29.50
C ALA A 197 6.56 -6.15 -28.45
N THR A 198 7.09 -5.26 -27.62
CA THR A 198 6.31 -4.58 -26.56
C THR A 198 6.67 -3.11 -26.45
N THR A 199 5.68 -2.26 -26.19
CA THR A 199 5.85 -0.86 -25.79
C THR A 199 5.17 -0.60 -24.45
N ARG A 200 5.84 0.13 -23.57
CA ARG A 200 5.40 0.34 -22.18
C ARG A 200 5.97 1.61 -21.56
N LEU A 201 5.30 2.07 -20.51
CA LEU A 201 5.89 3.00 -19.55
C LEU A 201 6.40 2.20 -18.35
N VAL A 202 7.55 2.59 -17.81
CA VAL A 202 8.17 1.92 -16.65
C VAL A 202 8.39 2.95 -15.55
N ASP A 203 7.82 2.70 -14.38
CA ASP A 203 8.00 3.51 -13.19
C ASP A 203 9.49 3.65 -12.88
N THR A 204 9.91 4.88 -12.62
CA THR A 204 11.25 5.14 -12.09
C THR A 204 11.17 5.75 -10.71
N ALA A 205 12.23 5.62 -9.92
CA ALA A 205 12.32 6.32 -8.63
C ALA A 205 12.51 7.84 -8.79
N ALA A 206 12.76 8.33 -10.01
CA ALA A 206 12.67 9.74 -10.37
C ALA A 206 11.21 10.04 -10.72
N ALA A 207 10.76 11.29 -10.53
CA ALA A 207 9.35 11.68 -10.56
C ALA A 207 8.60 11.57 -11.93
N GLY A 208 8.98 10.63 -12.80
CA GLY A 208 8.35 10.32 -14.09
C GLY A 208 8.67 8.92 -14.60
N ASP A 209 7.81 8.42 -15.48
CA ASP A 209 7.94 7.12 -16.12
C ASP A 209 8.82 7.21 -17.37
N ASP A 210 9.65 6.20 -17.58
CA ASP A 210 10.43 6.06 -18.81
C ASP A 210 9.62 5.38 -19.90
N VAL A 211 9.77 5.88 -21.12
CA VAL A 211 9.21 5.24 -22.31
C VAL A 211 10.15 4.13 -22.74
N VAL A 212 9.61 2.91 -22.86
CA VAL A 212 10.40 1.71 -23.19
C VAL A 212 9.77 0.96 -24.35
N SER A 213 10.61 0.56 -25.31
CA SER A 213 10.27 -0.43 -26.33
C SER A 213 11.27 -1.59 -26.29
N ARG A 214 10.77 -2.80 -26.47
CA ARG A 214 11.56 -4.03 -26.35
C ARG A 214 11.16 -5.04 -27.42
N VAL A 215 12.15 -5.71 -27.99
CA VAL A 215 11.98 -6.90 -28.82
C VAL A 215 12.76 -8.05 -28.23
N THR A 216 12.10 -9.21 -28.09
CA THR A 216 12.73 -10.47 -27.70
C THR A 216 12.51 -11.48 -28.82
N THR A 217 13.56 -12.10 -29.31
CA THR A 217 13.47 -13.13 -30.36
C THR A 217 14.19 -14.40 -29.94
N HIS A 218 13.46 -15.52 -29.96
CA HIS A 218 14.04 -16.86 -29.87
C HIS A 218 14.10 -17.46 -31.27
N VAL A 219 15.30 -17.84 -31.68
CA VAL A 219 15.53 -18.55 -32.94
C VAL A 219 15.83 -20.00 -32.58
N GLY A 220 15.04 -20.94 -33.09
CA GLY A 220 15.33 -22.36 -32.95
C GLY A 220 16.52 -22.80 -33.79
N ASP A 221 17.01 -24.01 -33.55
CA ASP A 221 18.17 -24.56 -34.27
C ASP A 221 17.94 -24.54 -35.79
N VAL A 222 19.01 -24.30 -36.54
CA VAL A 222 18.97 -24.19 -38.01
C VAL A 222 19.70 -25.38 -38.63
N ASP A 223 18.96 -26.27 -39.28
CA ASP A 223 19.52 -27.34 -40.10
C ASP A 223 19.80 -26.80 -41.50
N LEU A 224 21.02 -26.97 -41.99
CA LEU A 224 21.42 -26.63 -43.36
C LEU A 224 21.82 -27.91 -44.11
N LEU A 225 21.63 -27.90 -45.43
CA LEU A 225 22.07 -28.98 -46.33
C LEU A 225 21.53 -30.37 -45.93
N GLY A 226 20.24 -30.46 -45.60
CA GLY A 226 19.63 -31.72 -45.14
C GLY A 226 20.10 -32.20 -43.76
N GLY A 227 20.65 -31.31 -42.93
CA GLY A 227 21.12 -31.61 -41.56
C GLY A 227 22.61 -31.92 -41.46
N ASN A 228 23.37 -31.73 -42.53
CA ASN A 228 24.82 -31.92 -42.51
C ASN A 228 25.56 -30.84 -41.71
N VAL A 229 24.94 -29.65 -41.58
CA VAL A 229 25.38 -28.57 -40.70
C VAL A 229 24.19 -28.17 -39.82
N THR A 230 24.37 -28.13 -38.51
CA THR A 230 23.36 -27.58 -37.60
C THR A 230 23.91 -26.33 -36.92
N LEU A 231 23.13 -25.27 -36.85
CA LEU A 231 23.42 -24.10 -36.04
C LEU A 231 22.61 -24.21 -34.75
N ASP A 232 23.29 -24.50 -33.64
CA ASP A 232 22.67 -24.53 -32.33
C ASP A 232 22.58 -23.10 -31.80
N VAL A 233 21.37 -22.62 -31.55
CA VAL A 233 21.11 -21.27 -31.04
C VAL A 233 20.56 -21.38 -29.63
N THR A 234 21.37 -21.01 -28.63
CA THR A 234 20.97 -21.10 -27.22
C THR A 234 20.71 -19.72 -26.64
N GLY A 235 19.51 -19.54 -26.09
CA GLY A 235 19.04 -18.29 -25.49
C GLY A 235 18.36 -17.34 -26.48
N ALA A 236 17.71 -16.30 -25.95
CA ALA A 236 17.08 -15.25 -26.75
C ALA A 236 18.06 -14.12 -27.05
N LEU A 237 17.75 -13.34 -28.09
CA LEU A 237 18.25 -11.97 -28.20
C LEU A 237 17.15 -11.02 -27.69
N THR A 238 17.46 -10.26 -26.65
CA THR A 238 16.57 -9.21 -26.12
C THR A 238 17.22 -7.85 -26.30
N VAL A 239 16.54 -6.96 -27.02
CA VAL A 239 17.00 -5.57 -27.25
C VAL A 239 15.96 -4.60 -26.73
N GLU A 240 16.41 -3.59 -26.01
CA GLU A 240 15.56 -2.59 -25.37
C GLU A 240 16.04 -1.19 -25.70
N ALA A 241 15.11 -0.32 -26.10
CA ALA A 241 15.30 1.12 -26.15
C ALA A 241 14.50 1.77 -25.01
N ARG A 242 15.13 2.72 -24.31
CA ARG A 242 14.58 3.42 -23.15
C ARG A 242 14.84 4.92 -23.25
N SER A 243 13.88 5.73 -22.83
CA SER A 243 13.97 7.19 -22.85
C SER A 243 13.33 7.82 -21.61
N ASP A 244 14.09 8.65 -20.90
CA ASP A 244 13.61 9.56 -19.83
C ASP A 244 13.38 11.00 -20.36
N GLY A 245 13.50 11.17 -21.68
CA GLY A 245 13.36 12.43 -22.40
C GLY A 245 14.55 13.40 -22.29
N THR A 246 15.50 13.13 -21.40
CA THR A 246 16.82 13.79 -21.37
C THR A 246 17.87 12.91 -22.05
N THR A 247 17.81 11.61 -21.77
CA THR A 247 18.70 10.55 -22.20
C THR A 247 17.89 9.42 -22.80
N GLY A 248 18.18 9.12 -24.06
CA GLY A 248 17.79 7.90 -24.74
C GLY A 248 18.92 6.90 -24.69
N THR A 249 18.61 5.65 -24.37
CA THR A 249 19.57 4.55 -24.38
C THR A 249 18.99 3.36 -25.14
N ALA A 250 19.87 2.54 -25.69
CA ALA A 250 19.51 1.25 -26.22
C ALA A 250 20.54 0.22 -25.78
N THR A 251 20.06 -0.94 -25.36
CA THR A 251 20.88 -1.96 -24.71
C THR A 251 20.51 -3.35 -25.20
N ILE A 252 21.49 -4.25 -25.12
CA ILE A 252 21.26 -5.69 -25.30
C ILE A 252 21.08 -6.26 -23.90
N VAL A 253 19.87 -6.67 -23.57
CA VAL A 253 19.51 -7.23 -22.25
C VAL A 253 19.99 -8.67 -22.17
N ASP A 254 19.69 -9.48 -23.19
CA ASP A 254 20.09 -10.89 -23.30
C ASP A 254 20.81 -11.15 -24.61
N LYS A 255 21.79 -12.05 -24.59
CA LYS A 255 22.62 -12.40 -25.75
C LYS A 255 22.61 -13.91 -25.99
N PRO A 256 22.31 -14.37 -27.22
CA PRO A 256 22.37 -15.78 -27.55
C PRO A 256 23.81 -16.24 -27.78
N THR A 257 24.03 -17.55 -27.67
CA THR A 257 25.25 -18.21 -28.15
C THR A 257 24.94 -19.05 -29.38
N ILE A 258 25.78 -18.94 -30.42
CA ILE A 258 25.58 -19.63 -31.69
C ILE A 258 26.79 -20.53 -31.96
N VAL A 259 26.54 -21.81 -32.22
CA VAL A 259 27.58 -22.81 -32.53
C VAL A 259 27.17 -23.59 -33.76
N ALA A 260 28.04 -23.65 -34.77
CA ALA A 260 27.86 -24.53 -35.92
C ALA A 260 28.44 -25.91 -35.62
N ASN A 261 27.68 -26.98 -35.84
CA ASN A 261 28.14 -28.36 -35.75
C ASN A 261 28.26 -28.98 -37.14
N ILE A 262 29.45 -29.48 -37.48
CA ILE A 262 29.74 -30.13 -38.77
C ILE A 262 30.50 -31.41 -38.49
N GLY A 263 29.91 -32.58 -38.78
CA GLY A 263 30.57 -33.87 -38.56
C GLY A 263 31.05 -34.13 -37.13
N GLY A 264 30.45 -33.47 -36.13
CA GLY A 264 30.86 -33.51 -34.72
C GLY A 264 31.85 -32.43 -34.28
N ASN A 265 32.37 -31.61 -35.20
CA ASN A 265 33.18 -30.43 -34.88
C ASN A 265 32.27 -29.25 -34.52
N GLN A 266 32.57 -28.58 -33.41
CA GLN A 266 31.85 -27.39 -32.94
C GLN A 266 32.63 -26.12 -33.28
N ILE A 267 32.02 -25.23 -34.05
CA ILE A 267 32.62 -23.98 -34.54
C ILE A 267 31.78 -22.80 -34.00
N PRO A 268 32.29 -22.04 -33.02
CA PRO A 268 31.57 -20.88 -32.49
C PRO A 268 31.40 -19.78 -33.55
N ILE A 269 30.20 -19.21 -33.65
CA ILE A 269 29.91 -18.07 -34.52
C ILE A 269 29.79 -16.80 -33.67
N PRO A 270 30.81 -15.93 -33.63
CA PRO A 270 30.79 -14.74 -32.78
C PRO A 270 29.82 -13.66 -33.29
N LEU A 271 29.14 -12.97 -32.37
CA LEU A 271 28.24 -11.82 -32.65
C LEU A 271 28.99 -10.52 -33.02
N ASN A 272 30.06 -10.61 -33.80
CA ASN A 272 30.94 -9.48 -34.17
C ASN A 272 30.80 -9.05 -35.64
N GLY A 273 29.85 -9.64 -36.36
CA GLY A 273 29.61 -9.36 -37.77
C GLY A 273 30.70 -9.85 -38.71
N GLN A 274 31.68 -10.64 -38.23
CA GLN A 274 32.70 -11.24 -39.09
C GLN A 274 32.17 -12.53 -39.71
N PRO A 275 32.25 -12.69 -41.04
CA PRO A 275 31.83 -13.93 -41.70
C PRO A 275 32.71 -15.11 -41.29
N VAL A 276 32.07 -16.24 -41.00
CA VAL A 276 32.72 -17.53 -40.76
C VAL A 276 32.45 -18.43 -41.97
N ASP A 277 33.50 -18.72 -42.73
CA ASP A 277 33.46 -19.65 -43.86
C ASP A 277 33.49 -21.09 -43.33
N LEU A 278 32.44 -21.86 -43.63
CA LEU A 278 32.26 -23.26 -43.23
C LEU A 278 32.51 -24.24 -44.39
N GLY A 279 32.78 -23.73 -45.60
CA GLY A 279 33.05 -24.54 -46.79
C GLY A 279 34.20 -25.55 -46.62
N PRO A 280 35.37 -25.17 -46.05
CA PRO A 280 36.52 -26.08 -45.91
C PRO A 280 36.26 -27.32 -45.03
N GLU A 281 35.37 -27.22 -44.05
CA GLU A 281 34.99 -28.36 -43.19
C GLU A 281 33.97 -29.29 -43.90
N LEU A 282 33.31 -28.80 -44.95
CA LEU A 282 32.37 -29.54 -45.79
C LEU A 282 33.04 -30.30 -46.95
N ASP A 283 34.32 -30.06 -47.24
CA ASP A 283 35.09 -30.70 -48.33
C ASP A 283 35.12 -32.24 -48.26
N THR A 284 34.83 -32.82 -47.08
CA THR A 284 34.72 -34.27 -46.88
C THR A 284 33.31 -34.84 -47.15
N LEU A 285 32.29 -33.97 -47.26
CA LEU A 285 30.87 -34.31 -47.36
C LEU A 285 30.26 -33.91 -48.72
N ASP A 286 30.60 -32.75 -49.27
CA ASP A 286 30.14 -32.29 -50.61
C ASP A 286 31.03 -31.16 -51.18
N PRO A 287 31.93 -31.40 -52.16
CA PRO A 287 32.95 -30.45 -52.61
C PRO A 287 32.43 -29.29 -53.50
N LEU A 288 31.12 -29.02 -53.47
CA LEU A 288 30.43 -28.08 -54.38
C LEU A 288 29.59 -27.03 -53.62
N VAL A 289 29.86 -26.84 -52.33
CA VAL A 289 29.09 -25.93 -51.47
C VAL A 289 29.98 -24.79 -50.95
N ASP A 290 29.50 -23.56 -51.16
CA ASP A 290 30.03 -22.35 -50.52
C ASP A 290 29.03 -21.93 -49.44
N LEU A 291 29.44 -22.04 -48.16
CA LEU A 291 28.60 -21.76 -47.01
C LEU A 291 29.32 -20.79 -46.07
N THR A 292 28.73 -19.62 -45.91
CA THR A 292 29.18 -18.59 -44.96
C THR A 292 28.08 -18.28 -43.97
N VAL A 293 28.42 -18.26 -42.68
CA VAL A 293 27.50 -17.84 -41.61
C VAL A 293 28.10 -16.62 -40.92
N THR A 294 27.28 -15.58 -40.75
CA THR A 294 27.67 -14.36 -40.04
C THR A 294 26.65 -14.08 -38.94
N ALA A 295 27.10 -13.77 -37.73
CA ALA A 295 26.22 -13.34 -36.67
C ALA A 295 26.52 -11.90 -36.23
N PHE A 296 25.48 -11.09 -36.04
CA PHE A 296 25.60 -9.65 -35.81
C PHE A 296 25.07 -9.28 -34.42
N SER A 297 25.64 -8.21 -33.86
CA SER A 297 25.05 -7.49 -32.73
C SER A 297 24.24 -6.29 -33.25
N PRO A 298 23.15 -5.90 -32.57
CA PRO A 298 22.41 -4.69 -32.89
C PRO A 298 23.30 -3.44 -32.91
N SER A 299 23.05 -2.55 -33.87
CA SER A 299 23.65 -1.23 -33.95
C SER A 299 22.90 -0.27 -33.04
N MET A 300 23.54 0.22 -31.99
CA MET A 300 22.96 1.19 -31.06
C MET A 300 23.09 2.61 -31.63
N GLN A 301 21.96 3.29 -31.81
CA GLN A 301 21.88 4.59 -32.49
C GLN A 301 21.35 5.71 -31.58
N SER A 302 21.44 5.53 -30.25
CA SER A 302 20.85 6.46 -29.29
C SER A 302 21.45 7.86 -29.39
N SER A 303 20.60 8.89 -29.36
CA SER A 303 20.99 10.30 -29.52
C SER A 303 20.05 11.22 -28.75
N GLY A 304 20.61 12.08 -27.88
CA GLY A 304 19.82 12.95 -27.01
C GLY A 304 18.81 12.14 -26.19
N ALA A 305 17.53 12.51 -26.30
CA ALA A 305 16.40 11.83 -25.68
C ALA A 305 15.98 10.52 -26.38
N THR A 306 16.44 10.24 -27.60
CA THR A 306 15.97 9.08 -28.38
C THR A 306 16.82 7.86 -28.10
N GLY A 307 16.22 6.82 -27.51
CA GLY A 307 16.80 5.49 -27.46
C GLY A 307 16.46 4.76 -28.76
N GLN A 308 17.44 4.17 -29.44
CA GLN A 308 17.20 3.41 -30.67
C GLN A 308 18.25 2.34 -30.91
N ALA A 309 17.81 1.18 -31.44
CA ALA A 309 18.68 0.14 -31.96
C ALA A 309 18.09 -0.54 -33.19
N ASP A 310 18.98 -0.96 -34.09
CA ASP A 310 18.65 -1.62 -35.35
C ASP A 310 19.50 -2.88 -35.54
N LEU A 311 18.88 -3.97 -35.96
CA LEU A 311 19.56 -5.20 -36.36
C LEU A 311 18.94 -5.72 -37.66
N GLN A 312 19.76 -5.78 -38.71
CA GLN A 312 19.32 -6.27 -40.01
C GLN A 312 19.14 -7.80 -40.04
N ALA A 313 19.90 -8.53 -39.22
CA ALA A 313 19.76 -9.97 -38.98
C ALA A 313 20.63 -10.34 -37.77
N LEU A 314 20.15 -11.17 -36.85
CA LEU A 314 20.99 -11.83 -35.84
C LEU A 314 21.94 -12.83 -36.50
N ILE A 315 21.40 -13.68 -37.38
CA ILE A 315 22.14 -14.68 -38.14
C ILE A 315 21.87 -14.45 -39.62
N ARG A 316 22.93 -14.34 -40.41
CA ARG A 316 22.86 -14.38 -41.86
C ARG A 316 23.58 -15.63 -42.37
N VAL A 317 22.87 -16.46 -43.11
CA VAL A 317 23.41 -17.63 -43.79
C VAL A 317 23.42 -17.36 -45.28
N GLN A 318 24.60 -17.44 -45.90
CA GLN A 318 24.78 -17.34 -47.33
C GLN A 318 25.26 -18.69 -47.86
N LEU A 319 24.42 -19.33 -48.65
CA LEU A 319 24.64 -20.67 -49.15
C LEU A 319 24.54 -20.69 -50.68
N LYS A 320 25.53 -21.29 -51.33
CA LYS A 320 25.53 -21.55 -52.78
C LYS A 320 25.92 -23.00 -53.06
N VAL A 321 25.16 -23.64 -53.94
CA VAL A 321 25.42 -25.01 -54.41
C VAL A 321 25.78 -24.97 -55.90
N LEU A 322 26.88 -25.60 -56.28
CA LEU A 322 27.45 -25.60 -57.63
C LEU A 322 27.18 -26.95 -58.36
N SER A 323 27.07 -26.94 -59.69
CA SER A 323 26.82 -28.16 -60.49
C SER A 323 28.10 -28.91 -60.94
N LEU A 324 27.96 -30.23 -61.15
CA LEU A 324 28.89 -31.08 -61.92
C LEU A 324 28.18 -31.77 -63.11
N PRO A 325 28.87 -32.01 -64.27
CA PRO A 325 30.10 -31.38 -64.72
C PRO A 325 29.79 -30.07 -65.48
N ALA A 326 30.41 -28.99 -65.01
CA ALA A 326 30.68 -27.71 -65.66
C ALA A 326 30.37 -27.57 -67.17
N PRO A 327 29.81 -26.42 -67.55
CA PRO A 327 30.65 -25.23 -67.63
C PRO A 327 30.84 -24.65 -66.23
N ALA A 328 32.10 -24.43 -65.84
CA ALA A 328 32.46 -24.14 -64.46
C ALA A 328 31.76 -22.86 -63.99
N GLY A 329 31.03 -22.93 -62.88
CA GLY A 329 30.43 -21.77 -62.23
C GLY A 329 28.93 -21.56 -62.41
N VAL A 330 28.16 -22.56 -62.85
CA VAL A 330 26.69 -22.45 -62.82
C VAL A 330 26.17 -22.86 -61.44
N THR A 331 25.70 -21.86 -60.68
CA THR A 331 25.01 -22.07 -59.41
C THR A 331 23.66 -22.75 -59.65
N VAL A 332 23.42 -23.88 -59.00
CA VAL A 332 22.15 -24.63 -59.09
C VAL A 332 21.16 -24.25 -58.02
N ALA A 333 21.64 -23.76 -56.87
CA ALA A 333 20.81 -23.18 -55.84
C ALA A 333 21.57 -22.13 -55.03
N GLU A 334 20.88 -21.04 -54.70
CA GLU A 334 21.34 -19.98 -53.80
C GLU A 334 20.29 -19.76 -52.71
N ALA A 335 20.74 -19.57 -51.47
CA ALA A 335 19.92 -19.15 -50.35
C ALA A 335 20.65 -18.08 -49.53
N ASP A 336 20.00 -16.95 -49.33
CA ASP A 336 20.38 -15.90 -48.37
C ASP A 336 19.27 -15.84 -47.32
N LEU A 337 19.58 -16.33 -46.12
CA LEU A 337 18.67 -16.38 -44.99
C LEU A 337 19.13 -15.36 -43.95
N SER A 338 18.24 -14.45 -43.60
CA SER A 338 18.42 -13.53 -42.48
C SER A 338 17.41 -13.89 -41.39
N LEU A 339 17.90 -14.10 -40.17
CA LEU A 339 17.07 -14.48 -39.01
C LEU A 339 17.02 -13.35 -37.99
N ALA A 340 15.88 -13.18 -37.35
CA ALA A 340 15.67 -12.20 -36.28
C ALA A 340 16.08 -10.75 -36.61
N PRO A 341 15.71 -10.16 -37.77
CA PRO A 341 15.78 -8.71 -37.92
C PRO A 341 14.90 -8.03 -36.87
N MET A 342 15.37 -6.92 -36.32
CA MET A 342 14.64 -6.17 -35.29
C MET A 342 14.97 -4.69 -35.26
N HIS A 343 14.02 -3.92 -34.76
CA HIS A 343 14.10 -2.49 -34.52
C HIS A 343 13.41 -2.15 -33.21
N VAL A 344 14.04 -1.29 -32.42
CA VAL A 344 13.42 -0.66 -31.24
C VAL A 344 13.75 0.82 -31.20
N ARG A 345 12.77 1.63 -30.83
CA ARG A 345 12.94 3.05 -30.59
C ARG A 345 12.01 3.56 -29.50
N ALA A 346 12.50 4.47 -28.68
CA ALA A 346 11.76 5.09 -27.58
C ALA A 346 12.10 6.59 -27.47
N LEU A 347 11.07 7.42 -27.27
CA LEU A 347 11.17 8.87 -27.11
C LEU A 347 10.13 9.35 -26.10
N ALA A 348 10.62 9.94 -25.01
CA ALA A 348 9.83 10.58 -23.97
C ALA A 348 10.04 12.12 -23.97
N PRO A 349 9.13 12.89 -23.36
CA PRO A 349 9.36 14.30 -23.05
C PRO A 349 10.37 14.43 -21.89
N THR A 350 11.07 15.57 -21.81
CA THR A 350 12.12 15.81 -20.80
C THR A 350 11.61 15.52 -19.38
N GLY A 351 12.26 14.59 -18.67
CA GLY A 351 11.90 14.20 -17.31
C GLY A 351 10.98 12.98 -17.23
N GLY A 352 10.55 12.41 -18.36
CA GLY A 352 9.66 11.26 -18.43
C GLY A 352 8.19 11.65 -18.54
N VAL A 353 7.31 10.65 -18.56
CA VAL A 353 5.86 10.81 -18.59
C VAL A 353 5.32 10.73 -17.16
N GLU A 354 4.60 11.75 -16.70
CA GLU A 354 3.95 11.72 -15.39
C GLU A 354 2.55 11.11 -15.53
N CYS A 355 2.46 9.82 -15.20
CA CYS A 355 1.21 9.11 -14.99
C CYS A 355 0.76 9.33 -13.55
N GLY A 356 -0.23 10.19 -13.32
CA GLY A 356 -0.80 10.42 -11.98
C GLY A 356 -1.31 9.12 -11.33
N ALA A 357 -1.40 9.10 -10.00
CA ALA A 357 -2.03 8.01 -9.27
C ALA A 357 -3.48 7.79 -9.74
N THR A 358 -3.99 6.57 -9.61
CA THR A 358 -5.35 6.19 -10.03
C THR A 358 -6.38 7.05 -9.28
N ASP A 359 -7.45 7.47 -9.96
CA ASP A 359 -8.63 8.20 -9.45
C ASP A 359 -9.81 7.49 -10.13
N SER A 360 -10.44 6.58 -9.39
CA SER A 360 -11.28 5.51 -9.93
C SER A 360 -12.74 5.96 -10.14
N ASP A 361 -13.22 6.96 -9.41
CA ASP A 361 -14.58 7.52 -9.53
C ASP A 361 -14.63 8.95 -10.13
N GLY A 362 -13.49 9.63 -10.25
CA GLY A 362 -13.34 10.91 -10.93
C GLY A 362 -13.79 12.12 -10.12
N ASP A 363 -13.79 12.02 -8.79
CA ASP A 363 -14.25 13.07 -7.87
C ASP A 363 -13.20 14.18 -7.62
N GLY A 364 -11.94 13.93 -7.99
CA GLY A 364 -10.80 14.83 -7.82
C GLY A 364 -9.79 14.41 -6.75
N LEU A 365 -9.98 13.27 -6.11
CA LEU A 365 -9.02 12.57 -5.25
C LEU A 365 -8.49 11.31 -5.95
N THR A 366 -7.25 10.94 -5.66
CA THR A 366 -6.71 9.66 -6.15
C THR A 366 -7.10 8.52 -5.20
N ASP A 367 -7.22 7.28 -5.67
CA ASP A 367 -7.50 6.08 -4.87
C ASP A 367 -6.57 5.97 -3.63
N ASP A 368 -5.31 6.40 -3.78
CA ASP A 368 -4.33 6.43 -2.68
C ASP A 368 -4.61 7.55 -1.66
N GLN A 369 -5.14 8.69 -2.09
CA GLN A 369 -5.61 9.78 -1.22
C GLN A 369 -6.91 9.38 -0.53
N GLU A 370 -7.86 8.81 -1.26
CA GLU A 370 -9.14 8.34 -0.76
C GLU A 370 -8.95 7.28 0.34
N LYS A 371 -8.07 6.31 0.09
CA LYS A 371 -7.65 5.33 1.09
C LYS A 371 -6.97 5.94 2.32
N GLN A 372 -6.29 7.08 2.19
CA GLN A 372 -5.64 7.77 3.31
C GLN A 372 -6.64 8.54 4.18
N ILE A 373 -7.72 9.05 3.58
CA ILE A 373 -8.75 9.83 4.28
C ILE A 373 -9.95 8.98 4.69
N GLY A 374 -10.07 7.76 4.18
CA GLY A 374 -11.10 6.79 4.56
C GLY A 374 -12.34 6.78 3.66
N THR A 375 -12.26 7.36 2.47
CA THR A 375 -13.32 7.34 1.45
C THR A 375 -13.20 6.14 0.52
N ASP A 376 -14.27 5.78 -0.18
CA ASP A 376 -14.31 4.64 -1.11
C ASP A 376 -13.87 5.06 -2.53
N PRO A 377 -12.71 4.57 -3.05
CA PRO A 377 -12.23 4.91 -4.40
C PRO A 377 -13.17 4.65 -5.56
N GLY A 378 -14.23 3.87 -5.34
CA GLY A 378 -15.25 3.59 -6.35
C GLY A 378 -16.51 4.45 -6.25
N ASN A 379 -16.58 5.34 -5.27
CA ASN A 379 -17.79 6.09 -4.93
C ASN A 379 -17.48 7.58 -4.68
N PRO A 380 -17.89 8.48 -5.60
CA PRO A 380 -17.46 9.88 -5.58
C PRO A 380 -18.10 10.74 -4.48
N ASP A 381 -18.91 10.15 -3.61
CA ASP A 381 -19.68 10.76 -2.50
C ASP A 381 -19.91 9.64 -1.45
N THR A 382 -18.94 9.49 -0.54
CA THR A 382 -18.83 8.35 0.37
C THR A 382 -19.92 8.33 1.43
N ASP A 383 -20.31 9.48 1.97
CA ASP A 383 -21.35 9.59 3.00
C ASP A 383 -22.74 9.95 2.46
N CYS A 384 -22.86 10.12 1.14
CA CYS A 384 -24.12 10.27 0.40
C CYS A 384 -24.92 11.52 0.74
N ASP A 385 -24.23 12.61 1.08
CA ASP A 385 -24.84 13.87 1.50
C ASP A 385 -25.13 14.82 0.31
N GLY A 386 -24.61 14.47 -0.88
CA GLY A 386 -24.76 15.21 -2.12
C GLY A 386 -23.59 16.15 -2.46
N LEU A 387 -22.49 16.10 -1.71
CA LEU A 387 -21.23 16.76 -1.95
C LEU A 387 -20.14 15.70 -2.19
N ASN A 388 -19.38 15.84 -3.29
CA ASN A 388 -18.37 14.84 -3.60
C ASN A 388 -17.17 14.91 -2.64
N ASP A 389 -16.56 13.77 -2.30
CA ASP A 389 -15.44 13.68 -1.35
C ASP A 389 -14.28 14.63 -1.73
N GLY A 390 -13.97 14.72 -3.02
CA GLY A 390 -12.97 15.63 -3.53
C GLY A 390 -13.34 17.11 -3.42
N ALA A 391 -14.63 17.46 -3.49
CA ALA A 391 -15.09 18.82 -3.25
C ALA A 391 -14.99 19.19 -1.77
N GLU A 392 -15.37 18.26 -0.90
CA GLU A 392 -15.27 18.39 0.56
C GLU A 392 -13.83 18.65 0.99
N VAL A 393 -12.89 17.80 0.60
CA VAL A 393 -11.48 17.92 1.01
C VAL A 393 -10.80 19.14 0.39
N ASN A 394 -11.00 19.40 -0.89
CA ASN A 394 -10.22 20.41 -1.61
C ASN A 394 -10.82 21.82 -1.54
N THR A 395 -12.12 21.95 -1.29
CA THR A 395 -12.84 23.23 -1.39
C THR A 395 -13.47 23.66 -0.08
N HIS A 396 -14.22 22.76 0.57
CA HIS A 396 -15.06 23.12 1.72
C HIS A 396 -14.38 22.86 3.07
N GLY A 397 -13.44 21.93 3.13
CA GLY A 397 -12.75 21.52 4.36
C GLY A 397 -13.62 20.67 5.29
N THR A 398 -14.73 20.15 4.79
CA THR A 398 -15.65 19.22 5.46
C THR A 398 -15.08 17.80 5.52
N ASN A 399 -15.72 16.92 6.27
CA ASN A 399 -15.27 15.54 6.44
C ASN A 399 -16.07 14.59 5.51
N PRO A 400 -15.43 14.00 4.48
CA PRO A 400 -16.10 13.20 3.44
C PRO A 400 -16.57 11.81 3.88
N THR A 401 -16.70 11.60 5.18
CA THR A 401 -17.18 10.36 5.78
C THR A 401 -18.28 10.64 6.81
N LYS A 402 -18.74 11.89 6.89
CA LYS A 402 -19.74 12.37 7.83
C LYS A 402 -20.60 13.41 7.11
N ALA A 403 -21.79 12.97 6.72
CA ALA A 403 -22.75 13.77 5.95
C ALA A 403 -23.14 15.14 6.54
N ASP A 404 -22.86 15.40 7.82
CA ASP A 404 -23.07 16.68 8.51
C ASP A 404 -21.82 16.90 9.35
N THR A 405 -20.91 17.77 8.94
CA THR A 405 -19.56 17.90 9.52
C THR A 405 -19.59 18.55 10.90
N ASP A 406 -20.34 19.64 11.07
CA ASP A 406 -20.37 20.41 12.32
C ASP A 406 -21.43 19.93 13.33
N GLY A 407 -22.35 19.07 12.90
CA GLY A 407 -23.31 18.34 13.72
C GLY A 407 -24.54 19.16 14.11
N ASP A 408 -24.98 20.06 13.24
CA ASP A 408 -26.07 20.99 13.50
C ASP A 408 -27.46 20.49 13.02
N GLY A 409 -27.47 19.38 12.28
CA GLY A 409 -28.67 18.74 11.72
C GLY A 409 -28.94 19.04 10.25
N LEU A 410 -28.11 19.84 9.58
CA LEU A 410 -28.12 20.09 8.14
C LEU A 410 -26.91 19.41 7.50
N VAL A 411 -27.13 18.67 6.41
CA VAL A 411 -26.03 17.95 5.73
C VAL A 411 -25.18 18.90 4.88
N ASP A 412 -23.86 18.69 4.80
CA ASP A 412 -22.91 19.62 4.19
C ASP A 412 -23.28 19.93 2.71
N GLY A 413 -23.72 18.90 2.00
CA GLY A 413 -24.24 19.02 0.64
C GLY A 413 -25.47 19.92 0.52
N ALA A 414 -26.38 19.94 1.49
CA ALA A 414 -27.54 20.83 1.51
C ALA A 414 -27.15 22.26 1.85
N GLU A 415 -26.24 22.43 2.80
CA GLU A 415 -25.67 23.72 3.21
C GLU A 415 -25.01 24.44 2.03
N VAL A 416 -24.12 23.74 1.32
CA VAL A 416 -23.39 24.31 0.18
C VAL A 416 -24.30 24.55 -1.02
N ASN A 417 -25.17 23.59 -1.36
CA ASN A 417 -25.91 23.63 -2.63
C ASN A 417 -27.27 24.34 -2.55
N THR A 418 -27.89 24.43 -1.36
CA THR A 418 -29.28 24.89 -1.20
C THR A 418 -29.40 26.12 -0.30
N TYR A 419 -28.85 26.08 0.91
CA TYR A 419 -29.10 27.08 1.95
C TYR A 419 -28.04 28.19 2.00
N GLY A 420 -26.82 27.90 1.55
CA GLY A 420 -25.71 28.84 1.52
C GLY A 420 -25.14 29.15 2.91
N THR A 421 -25.27 28.21 3.85
CA THR A 421 -24.65 28.21 5.19
C THR A 421 -23.20 27.72 5.11
N ASP A 422 -22.43 27.86 6.19
CA ASP A 422 -21.05 27.39 6.30
C ASP A 422 -21.02 26.02 6.98
N PRO A 423 -20.68 24.92 6.27
CA PRO A 423 -20.76 23.54 6.80
C PRO A 423 -19.73 23.18 7.88
N LEU A 424 -19.05 24.20 8.41
CA LEU A 424 -18.09 24.10 9.50
C LEU A 424 -18.49 24.98 10.70
N ASP A 425 -19.64 25.67 10.62
CA ASP A 425 -20.16 26.57 11.64
C ASP A 425 -21.63 26.25 11.92
N PRO A 426 -21.95 25.58 13.05
CA PRO A 426 -23.29 25.05 13.33
C PRO A 426 -24.33 26.14 13.65
N ASP A 427 -24.05 27.41 13.36
CA ASP A 427 -24.88 28.62 13.52
C ASP A 427 -24.22 29.75 12.68
N THR A 428 -24.33 29.64 11.36
CA THR A 428 -23.70 30.55 10.37
C THR A 428 -24.01 32.02 10.66
N ASP A 429 -25.24 32.26 11.09
CA ASP A 429 -25.84 33.56 11.34
C ASP A 429 -25.40 34.16 12.70
N ASN A 430 -24.95 33.31 13.63
CA ASN A 430 -24.59 33.61 15.03
C ASN A 430 -25.78 34.14 15.85
N GLY A 431 -26.97 33.60 15.61
CA GLY A 431 -28.25 33.98 16.21
C GLY A 431 -28.63 33.17 17.44
N GLY A 432 -27.95 32.03 17.65
CA GLY A 432 -28.11 31.13 18.79
C GLY A 432 -29.04 29.95 18.53
N VAL A 433 -29.53 29.80 17.30
CA VAL A 433 -30.25 28.61 16.81
C VAL A 433 -29.39 27.97 15.71
N PRO A 434 -29.16 26.65 15.74
CA PRO A 434 -28.40 25.99 14.69
C PRO A 434 -29.06 26.08 13.31
N ASP A 435 -28.27 26.11 12.23
CA ASP A 435 -28.78 26.32 10.86
C ASP A 435 -29.77 25.20 10.46
N GLY A 436 -29.48 23.95 10.82
CA GLY A 436 -30.40 22.82 10.65
C GLY A 436 -31.75 23.02 11.35
N ALA A 437 -31.74 23.57 12.57
CA ALA A 437 -32.96 23.88 13.31
C ALA A 437 -33.73 25.05 12.71
N GLU A 438 -33.04 26.06 12.18
CA GLU A 438 -33.66 27.18 11.49
C GLU A 438 -34.35 26.77 10.18
N VAL A 439 -33.66 25.95 9.37
CA VAL A 439 -34.24 25.39 8.14
C VAL A 439 -35.49 24.57 8.46
N TRP A 440 -35.45 23.78 9.53
CA TRP A 440 -36.58 23.00 10.01
C TRP A 440 -37.75 23.88 10.46
N GLN A 441 -37.48 24.95 11.21
CA GLN A 441 -38.48 25.91 11.69
C GLN A 441 -38.96 26.88 10.58
N GLY A 442 -38.33 26.85 9.42
CA GLY A 442 -38.62 27.73 8.29
C GLY A 442 -38.16 29.18 8.51
N THR A 443 -37.25 29.42 9.44
CA THR A 443 -36.50 30.67 9.58
C THR A 443 -35.32 30.68 8.59
N ASN A 444 -34.51 31.73 8.58
CA ASN A 444 -33.47 31.91 7.59
C ASN A 444 -32.08 31.81 8.24
N PRO A 445 -31.32 30.73 7.96
CA PRO A 445 -30.05 30.43 8.62
C PRO A 445 -28.88 31.36 8.26
N THR A 446 -29.14 32.43 7.52
CA THR A 446 -28.11 33.40 7.11
C THR A 446 -28.49 34.84 7.48
N LYS A 447 -29.60 35.04 8.21
CA LYS A 447 -30.23 36.36 8.32
C LYS A 447 -30.00 37.08 9.66
N GLY A 448 -28.77 37.59 9.78
CA GLY A 448 -28.48 38.80 10.55
C GLY A 448 -28.52 38.65 12.07
N HIS A 449 -27.76 37.70 12.61
CA HIS A 449 -27.57 37.49 14.06
C HIS A 449 -28.89 37.16 14.76
N GLY A 450 -29.63 36.23 14.19
CA GLY A 450 -30.86 35.69 14.71
C GLY A 450 -32.02 36.68 14.70
N ALA A 451 -32.13 37.46 13.62
CA ALA A 451 -33.21 38.43 13.50
C ALA A 451 -34.60 37.76 13.42
N ASP A 452 -34.65 36.47 13.08
CA ASP A 452 -35.82 35.59 13.03
C ASP A 452 -35.87 34.53 14.13
N ASP A 453 -34.76 34.28 14.84
CA ASP A 453 -34.53 33.16 15.78
C ASP A 453 -35.25 33.30 17.13
N SER A 454 -36.05 34.35 17.29
CA SER A 454 -36.80 34.52 18.53
C SER A 454 -38.05 33.65 18.54
N PRO A 455 -38.33 32.97 19.67
CA PRO A 455 -39.43 32.03 19.80
C PRO A 455 -40.75 32.72 19.52
N VAL A 456 -41.63 32.03 18.82
CA VAL A 456 -42.98 32.51 18.52
C VAL A 456 -43.62 32.92 19.85
N PRO A 457 -44.07 34.17 20.05
CA PRO A 457 -44.63 34.59 21.33
C PRO A 457 -45.84 33.73 21.72
N GLY A 458 -45.67 32.92 22.76
CA GLY A 458 -46.68 31.99 23.25
C GLY A 458 -46.48 30.55 22.80
N ASP A 459 -45.23 30.11 22.61
CA ASP A 459 -44.78 28.70 22.54
C ASP A 459 -43.91 28.47 23.81
N SER A 460 -44.44 27.73 24.78
CA SER A 460 -43.91 27.68 26.16
C SER A 460 -42.90 26.55 26.41
N ASP A 461 -42.86 25.52 25.58
CA ASP A 461 -41.88 24.43 25.63
C ASP A 461 -40.93 24.36 24.42
N GLY A 462 -41.17 25.20 23.41
CA GLY A 462 -40.23 25.48 22.33
C GLY A 462 -40.19 24.40 21.26
N ASP A 463 -41.31 23.72 21.03
CA ASP A 463 -41.40 22.55 20.15
C ASP A 463 -41.88 22.88 18.72
N GLY A 464 -42.24 24.16 18.49
CA GLY A 464 -42.72 24.67 17.21
C GLY A 464 -44.22 24.92 17.13
N LEU A 465 -45.02 24.53 18.13
CA LEU A 465 -46.43 24.87 18.26
C LEU A 465 -46.63 25.99 19.30
N THR A 466 -47.56 26.91 19.04
CA THR A 466 -47.95 27.85 20.10
C THR A 466 -48.84 27.17 21.14
N ASP A 467 -48.80 27.62 22.40
CA ASP A 467 -49.72 27.27 23.50
C ASP A 467 -51.21 27.29 23.06
N ALA A 468 -51.54 28.13 22.08
CA ALA A 468 -52.88 28.26 21.53
C ALA A 468 -53.23 27.19 20.48
N GLU A 469 -52.25 26.69 19.74
CA GLU A 469 -52.34 25.58 18.78
C GLU A 469 -52.31 24.24 19.52
N GLU A 470 -51.41 24.06 20.47
CA GLU A 470 -51.33 22.87 21.33
C GLU A 470 -52.63 22.63 22.09
N LYS A 471 -53.22 23.71 22.62
CA LYS A 471 -54.55 23.64 23.24
C LYS A 471 -55.67 23.22 22.28
N GLN A 472 -55.51 23.46 20.98
CA GLN A 472 -56.47 23.01 19.95
C GLN A 472 -56.24 21.56 19.55
N LEU A 473 -54.99 21.10 19.55
CA LEU A 473 -54.57 19.75 19.22
C LEU A 473 -54.73 18.77 20.38
N GLY A 474 -54.70 19.28 21.62
CA GLY A 474 -54.88 18.51 22.85
C GLY A 474 -53.57 18.11 23.54
N THR A 475 -52.44 18.59 23.03
CA THR A 475 -51.09 18.40 23.57
C THR A 475 -50.84 19.30 24.79
N ASP A 476 -49.75 19.06 25.54
CA ASP A 476 -49.43 19.80 26.77
C ASP A 476 -48.43 20.95 26.49
N PRO A 477 -48.84 22.24 26.63
CA PRO A 477 -48.00 23.42 26.32
C PRO A 477 -46.69 23.59 27.09
N HIS A 478 -46.33 22.64 27.93
CA HIS A 478 -45.12 22.66 28.74
C HIS A 478 -44.32 21.36 28.59
N LYS A 479 -44.64 20.53 27.61
CA LYS A 479 -44.02 19.25 27.32
C LYS A 479 -43.95 19.07 25.80
N ALA A 480 -42.79 19.41 25.24
CA ALA A 480 -42.50 19.37 23.81
C ALA A 480 -42.78 18.05 23.08
N ASP A 481 -42.99 16.94 23.79
CA ASP A 481 -43.31 15.61 23.24
C ASP A 481 -44.38 15.04 24.18
N THR A 482 -45.66 15.06 23.80
CA THR A 482 -46.78 14.78 24.71
C THR A 482 -46.96 13.29 24.97
N ASP A 483 -46.79 12.41 23.98
CA ASP A 483 -47.01 10.97 24.13
C ASP A 483 -45.74 10.15 24.45
N GLY A 484 -44.56 10.74 24.29
CA GLY A 484 -43.28 10.21 24.73
C GLY A 484 -42.64 9.21 23.77
N ASP A 485 -42.90 9.32 22.47
CA ASP A 485 -42.38 8.41 21.44
C ASP A 485 -41.00 8.80 20.88
N GLY A 486 -40.55 10.03 21.17
CA GLY A 486 -39.28 10.59 20.73
C GLY A 486 -39.38 11.69 19.67
N LEU A 487 -40.56 11.99 19.13
CA LEU A 487 -40.84 13.16 18.29
C LEU A 487 -41.47 14.27 19.13
N SER A 488 -41.26 15.53 18.72
CA SER A 488 -41.93 16.66 19.38
C SER A 488 -43.31 16.90 18.80
N ASP A 489 -44.27 17.42 19.58
CA ASP A 489 -45.66 17.60 19.11
C ASP A 489 -45.71 18.47 17.84
N GLY A 490 -44.86 19.49 17.77
CA GLY A 490 -44.66 20.31 16.58
C GLY A 490 -44.03 19.57 15.39
N ALA A 491 -43.06 18.67 15.61
CA ALA A 491 -42.47 17.85 14.54
C ALA A 491 -43.51 16.89 13.94
N GLU A 492 -44.36 16.33 14.78
CA GLU A 492 -45.43 15.41 14.39
C GLU A 492 -46.48 16.07 13.51
N VAL A 493 -46.92 17.27 13.91
CA VAL A 493 -47.93 18.04 13.18
C VAL A 493 -47.40 18.60 11.86
N HIS A 494 -46.17 19.10 11.84
CA HIS A 494 -45.65 19.86 10.71
C HIS A 494 -44.87 19.01 9.70
N THR A 495 -44.16 17.97 10.16
CA THR A 495 -43.23 17.23 9.30
C THR A 495 -43.66 15.80 9.03
N THR A 496 -43.72 14.95 10.05
CA THR A 496 -43.98 13.51 9.90
C THR A 496 -45.46 13.23 9.61
N ARG A 497 -46.34 14.18 9.97
CA ARG A 497 -47.81 14.07 9.88
C ARG A 497 -48.37 12.89 10.68
N THR A 498 -47.69 12.57 11.78
CA THR A 498 -48.13 11.63 12.81
C THR A 498 -49.04 12.32 13.82
N ASN A 499 -49.57 11.58 14.79
CA ASN A 499 -50.55 12.07 15.75
C ASN A 499 -49.88 12.30 17.12
N PRO A 500 -49.74 13.57 17.57
CA PRO A 500 -48.96 13.93 18.77
C PRO A 500 -49.59 13.54 20.13
N LEU A 501 -50.58 12.66 20.10
CA LEU A 501 -51.26 12.12 21.28
C LEU A 501 -51.25 10.59 21.27
N ASP A 502 -50.57 9.99 20.31
CA ASP A 502 -50.61 8.58 20.01
C ASP A 502 -49.22 8.08 19.65
N TYR A 503 -48.60 7.42 20.61
CA TYR A 503 -47.24 6.90 20.56
C TYR A 503 -46.90 6.10 19.29
N ASP A 504 -47.90 5.54 18.60
CA ASP A 504 -47.80 4.68 17.42
C ASP A 504 -49.00 4.98 16.49
N THR A 505 -48.84 5.94 15.58
CA THR A 505 -49.94 6.52 14.77
C THR A 505 -50.61 5.51 13.85
N ASP A 506 -49.87 4.49 13.42
CA ASP A 506 -50.33 3.52 12.44
C ASP A 506 -50.67 2.14 13.03
N ASP A 507 -50.58 2.04 14.36
CA ASP A 507 -50.77 0.87 15.21
C ASP A 507 -49.80 -0.31 14.87
N GLY A 508 -48.68 -0.06 14.20
CA GLY A 508 -47.70 -1.04 13.72
C GLY A 508 -46.93 -1.78 14.82
N GLY A 509 -46.92 -1.24 16.04
CA GLY A 509 -46.23 -1.77 17.21
C GLY A 509 -44.84 -1.18 17.46
N VAL A 510 -44.47 -0.15 16.71
CA VAL A 510 -43.26 0.68 16.86
C VAL A 510 -43.72 2.10 17.11
N GLY A 511 -43.00 2.86 17.96
CA GLY A 511 -43.36 4.26 18.12
C GLY A 511 -42.90 5.10 16.93
N ASP A 512 -43.64 6.15 16.59
CA ASP A 512 -43.42 6.92 15.36
C ASP A 512 -42.00 7.51 15.29
N GLY A 513 -41.46 7.97 16.43
CA GLY A 513 -40.08 8.45 16.54
C GLY A 513 -39.01 7.42 16.20
N ALA A 514 -39.20 6.16 16.60
CA ALA A 514 -38.25 5.10 16.28
C ALA A 514 -38.30 4.69 14.80
N GLU A 515 -39.45 4.84 14.15
CA GLU A 515 -39.60 4.62 12.72
C GLU A 515 -38.94 5.73 11.90
N VAL A 516 -39.12 6.98 12.31
CA VAL A 516 -38.46 8.13 11.67
C VAL A 516 -36.94 8.06 11.82
N GLU A 517 -36.42 7.69 12.99
CA GLU A 517 -34.98 7.46 13.21
C GLU A 517 -34.43 6.32 12.34
N ALA A 518 -35.23 5.27 12.12
CA ALA A 518 -34.88 4.13 11.26
C ALA A 518 -35.12 4.38 9.76
N GLY A 519 -35.68 5.54 9.38
CA GLY A 519 -36.03 5.88 8.00
C GLY A 519 -37.23 5.10 7.42
N THR A 520 -38.11 4.57 8.27
CA THR A 520 -39.39 3.92 7.89
C THR A 520 -40.57 4.92 8.01
N ASN A 521 -41.76 4.54 7.54
CA ASN A 521 -42.91 5.44 7.37
C ASN A 521 -44.00 5.21 8.43
N ALA A 522 -43.95 6.04 9.48
CA ALA A 522 -44.86 6.07 10.62
C ALA A 522 -46.35 6.40 10.34
N THR A 523 -46.78 6.47 9.09
CA THR A 523 -48.19 6.71 8.72
C THR A 523 -48.75 5.64 7.78
N ALA A 524 -47.96 4.61 7.50
CA ALA A 524 -48.21 3.65 6.43
C ALA A 524 -49.25 2.58 6.76
N GLY A 525 -49.80 2.50 7.97
CA GLY A 525 -50.93 1.64 8.33
C GLY A 525 -50.63 0.15 8.18
N HIS A 526 -50.34 -0.50 9.30
CA HIS A 526 -50.18 -1.94 9.48
C HIS A 526 -49.52 -2.71 8.30
N SER A 527 -48.18 -2.85 8.42
CA SER A 527 -47.37 -3.94 7.85
C SER A 527 -46.91 -3.80 6.39
N VAL A 528 -46.38 -2.65 5.98
CA VAL A 528 -45.52 -2.60 4.77
C VAL A 528 -44.07 -2.22 5.03
N ASP A 529 -43.73 -1.71 6.22
CA ASP A 529 -42.41 -1.12 6.49
C ASP A 529 -41.97 -1.11 7.96
N ASP A 530 -42.86 -1.36 8.91
CA ASP A 530 -42.63 -1.60 10.34
C ASP A 530 -41.90 -2.94 10.55
N LYS A 531 -40.65 -2.96 10.10
CA LYS A 531 -39.65 -3.99 10.42
C LYS A 531 -39.09 -3.71 11.80
N VAL A 532 -39.90 -3.98 12.83
CA VAL A 532 -39.28 -4.63 13.99
C VAL A 532 -38.89 -6.01 13.51
N VAL A 533 -37.59 -6.27 13.48
CA VAL A 533 -37.12 -7.63 13.62
C VAL A 533 -37.59 -8.08 15.01
N SER A 534 -38.78 -8.67 15.07
CA SER A 534 -39.36 -9.18 16.29
C SER A 534 -38.43 -10.27 16.83
N GLY A 535 -37.62 -9.90 17.82
CA GLY A 535 -36.65 -10.76 18.48
C GLY A 535 -35.25 -10.59 17.94
N ASP A 536 -34.67 -9.39 18.01
CA ASP A 536 -33.21 -9.12 18.14
C ASP A 536 -33.09 -8.24 19.38
N THR A 537 -32.95 -8.86 20.55
CA THR A 537 -33.14 -8.23 21.85
C THR A 537 -31.95 -7.36 22.29
N ASP A 538 -30.76 -7.53 21.70
CA ASP A 538 -29.56 -6.75 22.01
C ASP A 538 -29.02 -5.90 20.85
N GLY A 539 -29.68 -5.93 19.69
CA GLY A 539 -29.49 -4.98 18.59
C GLY A 539 -28.18 -5.19 17.84
N ASP A 540 -27.68 -6.42 17.83
CA ASP A 540 -26.37 -6.77 17.26
C ASP A 540 -26.46 -7.24 15.80
N GLY A 541 -27.68 -7.37 15.30
CA GLY A 541 -28.01 -7.80 13.96
C GLY A 541 -28.39 -9.28 13.85
N LEU A 542 -28.40 -10.08 14.91
CA LEU A 542 -28.97 -11.43 14.93
C LEU A 542 -30.30 -11.46 15.67
N THR A 543 -31.22 -12.28 15.17
CA THR A 543 -32.45 -12.54 15.92
C THR A 543 -32.20 -13.44 17.13
N ASP A 544 -32.93 -13.27 18.24
CA ASP A 544 -33.04 -14.19 19.38
C ASP A 544 -33.16 -15.66 18.94
N ALA A 545 -33.82 -15.92 17.81
CA ALA A 545 -33.96 -17.25 17.22
C ALA A 545 -32.69 -17.75 16.51
N GLU A 546 -31.99 -16.87 15.79
CA GLU A 546 -30.67 -17.14 15.19
C GLU A 546 -29.61 -17.32 16.28
N GLU A 547 -29.62 -16.48 17.29
CA GLU A 547 -28.75 -16.57 18.46
C GLU A 547 -29.01 -17.84 19.27
N GLN A 548 -30.27 -18.25 19.42
CA GLN A 548 -30.57 -19.56 20.01
C GLN A 548 -30.01 -20.73 19.18
N ALA A 549 -29.96 -20.60 17.86
CA ALA A 549 -29.44 -21.63 16.96
C ALA A 549 -27.90 -21.68 16.96
N LEU A 550 -27.24 -20.52 17.03
CA LEU A 550 -25.80 -20.36 17.20
C LEU A 550 -25.37 -20.66 18.65
N GLY A 551 -26.33 -20.54 19.57
CA GLY A 551 -26.27 -20.69 21.03
C GLY A 551 -25.55 -19.55 21.75
N THR A 552 -25.49 -18.36 21.13
CA THR A 552 -25.08 -17.08 21.72
C THR A 552 -26.15 -16.59 22.70
N ASP A 553 -25.93 -15.46 23.41
CA ASP A 553 -26.86 -14.94 24.43
C ASP A 553 -27.69 -13.78 23.88
N PRO A 554 -29.02 -13.94 23.69
CA PRO A 554 -29.96 -12.93 23.15
C PRO A 554 -30.16 -11.65 23.96
N LYS A 555 -29.21 -11.28 24.79
CA LYS A 555 -29.22 -10.07 25.61
C LYS A 555 -27.83 -9.44 25.67
N LYS A 556 -26.87 -10.02 24.95
CA LYS A 556 -25.50 -9.57 24.87
C LYS A 556 -25.07 -9.64 23.42
N ALA A 557 -24.99 -8.46 22.82
CA ALA A 557 -24.46 -8.26 21.48
C ALA A 557 -23.06 -8.84 21.24
N ASP A 558 -22.30 -9.21 22.28
CA ASP A 558 -20.95 -9.78 22.20
C ASP A 558 -20.84 -10.88 23.28
N THR A 559 -20.94 -12.15 22.86
CA THR A 559 -21.04 -13.32 23.73
C THR A 559 -19.71 -13.70 24.36
N ASP A 560 -18.59 -13.65 23.62
CA ASP A 560 -17.26 -14.09 24.06
C ASP A 560 -16.30 -12.96 24.50
N LYS A 561 -16.70 -11.71 24.25
CA LYS A 561 -16.09 -10.46 24.74
C LYS A 561 -14.74 -10.14 24.12
N ASP A 562 -14.62 -10.45 22.84
CA ASP A 562 -13.42 -10.26 22.07
C ASP A 562 -13.38 -8.89 21.35
N GLY A 563 -14.52 -8.18 21.33
CA GLY A 563 -14.70 -6.85 20.76
C GLY A 563 -15.48 -6.79 19.45
N LEU A 564 -15.94 -7.93 18.91
CA LEU A 564 -16.91 -8.01 17.81
C LEU A 564 -18.29 -8.37 18.35
N THR A 565 -19.34 -7.98 17.63
CA THR A 565 -20.69 -8.45 17.97
C THR A 565 -20.99 -9.81 17.35
N ASP A 566 -21.82 -10.62 17.98
CA ASP A 566 -22.16 -11.97 17.50
C ASP A 566 -22.69 -11.90 16.05
N GLY A 567 -23.49 -10.87 15.75
CA GLY A 567 -23.97 -10.57 14.40
C GLY A 567 -22.89 -10.15 13.42
N ALA A 568 -21.91 -9.33 13.82
CA ALA A 568 -20.79 -8.95 12.96
C ALA A 568 -19.90 -10.16 12.64
N GLU A 569 -19.66 -11.03 13.62
CA GLU A 569 -18.89 -12.27 13.46
C GLU A 569 -19.56 -13.22 12.47
N VAL A 570 -20.87 -13.42 12.56
CA VAL A 570 -21.59 -14.35 11.68
C VAL A 570 -21.81 -13.75 10.28
N LYS A 571 -22.16 -12.47 10.18
CA LYS A 571 -22.56 -11.85 8.90
C LYS A 571 -21.39 -11.28 8.13
N THR A 572 -20.42 -10.68 8.80
CA THR A 572 -19.32 -9.94 8.17
C THR A 572 -18.02 -10.74 8.20
N PHE A 573 -17.53 -11.08 9.40
CA PHE A 573 -16.15 -11.57 9.57
C PHE A 573 -16.00 -13.09 9.42
N LYS A 574 -17.10 -13.83 9.50
CA LYS A 574 -17.16 -15.31 9.41
C LYS A 574 -16.32 -16.01 10.49
N THR A 575 -16.25 -15.40 11.67
CA THR A 575 -15.61 -15.93 12.89
C THR A 575 -16.64 -16.64 13.78
N ASN A 576 -16.21 -17.25 14.87
CA ASN A 576 -17.06 -18.00 15.78
C ASN A 576 -17.46 -17.16 17.01
N PRO A 577 -18.75 -16.78 17.16
CA PRO A 577 -19.22 -15.83 18.18
C PRO A 577 -19.27 -16.37 19.62
N LYS A 578 -18.44 -17.36 19.91
CA LYS A 578 -18.32 -18.03 21.21
C LYS A 578 -16.88 -18.29 21.57
N ASP A 579 -15.98 -18.01 20.66
CA ASP A 579 -14.58 -18.31 20.73
C ASP A 579 -13.83 -17.07 20.36
N TRP A 580 -13.38 -16.37 21.40
CA TRP A 580 -12.67 -15.10 21.31
C TRP A 580 -11.39 -15.12 20.43
N ASP A 581 -10.98 -16.28 19.91
CA ASP A 581 -9.78 -16.54 19.08
C ASP A 581 -10.12 -17.73 18.15
N THR A 582 -10.74 -17.46 16.99
CA THR A 582 -11.31 -18.47 16.08
C THR A 582 -10.25 -19.38 15.46
N ASP A 583 -9.02 -18.90 15.28
CA ASP A 583 -7.96 -19.65 14.61
C ASP A 583 -6.84 -20.19 15.53
N ASP A 584 -6.98 -19.98 16.84
CA ASP A 584 -6.05 -20.37 17.91
C ASP A 584 -4.65 -19.71 17.78
N GLY A 585 -4.56 -18.50 17.20
CA GLY A 585 -3.33 -17.75 16.97
C GLY A 585 -2.81 -16.97 18.18
N GLY A 586 -3.70 -16.70 19.14
CA GLY A 586 -3.40 -16.04 20.40
C GLY A 586 -3.63 -14.52 20.41
N ALA A 587 -4.10 -13.94 19.30
CA ALA A 587 -4.88 -12.69 19.30
C ALA A 587 -6.38 -13.01 19.35
N SER A 588 -7.20 -11.98 19.58
CA SER A 588 -8.65 -12.14 19.57
C SER A 588 -9.22 -11.73 18.22
N ASP A 589 -10.33 -12.30 17.75
CA ASP A 589 -10.86 -12.00 16.41
C ASP A 589 -11.11 -10.49 16.24
N GLY A 590 -11.67 -9.84 17.26
CA GLY A 590 -11.82 -8.39 17.30
C GLY A 590 -10.52 -7.60 17.33
N ALA A 591 -9.45 -8.12 17.94
CA ALA A 591 -8.14 -7.48 17.88
C ALA A 591 -7.50 -7.63 16.49
N GLU A 592 -7.76 -8.73 15.82
CA GLU A 592 -7.26 -9.01 14.48
C GLU A 592 -7.96 -8.17 13.42
N VAL A 593 -9.30 -8.04 13.49
CA VAL A 593 -10.06 -7.12 12.65
C VAL A 593 -9.56 -5.67 12.82
N ASN A 594 -9.33 -5.24 14.06
CA ASN A 594 -8.80 -3.91 14.34
C ASN A 594 -7.35 -3.70 13.85
N ASN A 595 -6.56 -4.77 13.75
CA ASN A 595 -5.17 -4.72 13.27
C ASN A 595 -5.02 -5.10 11.79
N GLY A 596 -6.11 -5.45 11.11
CA GLY A 596 -6.12 -5.89 9.71
C GLY A 596 -5.44 -7.24 9.47
N THR A 597 -5.37 -8.10 10.49
CA THR A 597 -4.92 -9.50 10.36
C THR A 597 -6.12 -10.42 10.12
N ASN A 598 -5.91 -11.71 9.82
CA ASN A 598 -7.00 -12.59 9.37
C ASN A 598 -7.54 -13.45 10.53
N PRO A 599 -8.74 -13.14 11.06
CA PRO A 599 -9.26 -13.81 12.26
C PRO A 599 -9.81 -15.22 12.03
N VAL A 600 -9.87 -15.71 10.78
CA VAL A 600 -10.65 -16.93 10.47
C VAL A 600 -9.78 -18.18 10.41
N ASN A 601 -8.53 -18.08 9.95
CA ASN A 601 -7.70 -19.27 9.68
C ASN A 601 -6.20 -19.02 9.45
N ASN A 602 -5.62 -17.93 9.96
CA ASN A 602 -4.21 -17.63 9.79
C ASN A 602 -3.49 -17.24 11.11
N PRO A 603 -3.28 -18.20 12.03
CA PRO A 603 -2.81 -17.98 13.43
C PRO A 603 -1.34 -17.51 13.56
N LYS A 604 -0.76 -16.97 12.49
CA LYS A 604 0.63 -16.53 12.38
C LYS A 604 0.74 -15.05 12.04
N ASP A 605 -0.33 -14.40 11.60
CA ASP A 605 -0.30 -12.97 11.24
C ASP A 605 -0.69 -12.04 12.41
N ASP A 606 -1.23 -12.59 13.49
CA ASP A 606 -1.55 -11.97 14.80
C ASP A 606 -0.42 -11.10 15.38
N PHE A 607 0.84 -11.38 15.01
CA PHE A 607 2.04 -10.74 15.55
C PHE A 607 2.72 -9.76 14.57
N GLY A 608 1.98 -9.24 13.58
CA GLY A 608 2.53 -8.45 12.45
C GLY A 608 2.47 -6.93 12.55
N ALA A 609 1.93 -6.32 13.62
CA ALA A 609 1.86 -4.86 13.75
C ALA A 609 3.27 -4.24 13.80
N LYS A 610 3.51 -3.21 12.99
CA LYS A 610 4.78 -2.48 12.97
C LYS A 610 5.02 -1.84 14.35
N ASP A 611 6.10 -2.25 14.99
CA ASP A 611 6.62 -1.77 16.28
C ASP A 611 8.06 -1.28 16.00
N SER A 612 8.18 0.02 15.72
CA SER A 612 9.39 0.61 15.16
C SER A 612 10.51 0.78 16.20
N ASP A 613 10.21 0.84 17.49
CA ASP A 613 11.21 0.97 18.56
C ASP A 613 11.39 -0.29 19.43
N GLY A 614 10.51 -1.28 19.26
CA GLY A 614 10.60 -2.61 19.85
C GLY A 614 10.17 -2.66 21.31
N ASP A 615 9.33 -1.73 21.76
CA ASP A 615 8.93 -1.60 23.17
C ASP A 615 7.70 -2.44 23.58
N ALA A 616 7.17 -3.20 22.61
CA ALA A 616 5.97 -4.03 22.67
C ALA A 616 4.63 -3.24 22.67
N LEU A 617 4.66 -2.01 22.17
CA LEU A 617 3.52 -1.21 21.72
C LEU A 617 3.66 -0.98 20.21
N SER A 618 2.57 -0.95 19.44
CA SER A 618 2.64 -0.73 17.99
C SER A 618 2.66 0.76 17.64
N ASP A 619 3.24 1.13 16.48
CA ASP A 619 3.32 2.52 16.00
C ASP A 619 1.94 3.21 16.01
N ALA A 620 0.90 2.47 15.62
CA ALA A 620 -0.49 2.95 15.60
C ALA A 620 -1.03 3.18 17.02
N LYS A 621 -0.71 2.29 17.96
CA LYS A 621 -1.14 2.41 19.35
C LYS A 621 -0.43 3.55 20.06
N GLU A 622 0.85 3.75 19.78
CA GLU A 622 1.66 4.85 20.30
C GLU A 622 1.11 6.20 19.84
N LYS A 623 0.78 6.34 18.54
CA LYS A 623 0.10 7.52 18.00
C LYS A 623 -1.23 7.79 18.70
N ALA A 624 -2.03 6.75 18.99
CA ALA A 624 -3.32 6.88 19.65
C ALA A 624 -3.22 7.31 21.12
N ILE A 625 -2.19 6.87 21.85
CA ILE A 625 -1.98 7.25 23.26
C ILE A 625 -1.06 8.47 23.43
N GLY A 626 -0.51 9.00 22.34
CA GLY A 626 0.33 10.19 22.28
C GLY A 626 1.81 9.95 22.64
N THR A 627 2.25 8.69 22.70
CA THR A 627 3.67 8.33 22.85
C THR A 627 4.37 8.36 21.49
N ASN A 628 5.71 8.36 21.48
CA ASN A 628 6.48 8.51 20.26
C ASN A 628 6.85 7.14 19.67
N PRO A 629 6.38 6.79 18.44
CA PRO A 629 6.63 5.49 17.80
C PRO A 629 8.08 5.06 17.55
N HIS A 630 9.04 5.91 17.92
CA HIS A 630 10.46 5.73 17.68
C HIS A 630 11.27 5.90 18.96
N ASP A 631 10.62 5.99 20.13
CA ASP A 631 11.25 6.21 21.42
C ASP A 631 10.65 5.35 22.52
N VAL A 632 11.39 4.28 22.84
CA VAL A 632 11.04 3.23 23.80
C VAL A 632 10.61 3.71 25.20
N ASP A 633 10.87 4.96 25.58
CA ASP A 633 10.60 5.55 26.92
C ASP A 633 10.29 7.05 26.74
N THR A 634 9.06 7.38 26.33
CA THR A 634 8.66 8.74 25.90
C THR A 634 8.91 9.79 26.99
N ASP A 635 8.64 9.48 28.26
CA ASP A 635 8.78 10.44 29.37
C ASP A 635 10.12 10.36 30.14
N ASN A 636 10.99 9.44 29.72
CA ASN A 636 12.36 9.24 30.21
C ASN A 636 12.44 8.96 31.72
N ASP A 637 11.54 8.14 32.22
CA ASP A 637 11.44 7.79 33.64
C ASP A 637 12.13 6.47 34.02
N GLY A 638 12.48 5.67 33.00
CA GLY A 638 13.14 4.37 33.09
C GLY A 638 12.20 3.16 32.95
N LEU A 639 10.97 3.35 32.49
CA LEU A 639 10.03 2.32 32.00
C LEU A 639 9.83 2.49 30.50
N SER A 640 9.31 1.47 29.81
CA SER A 640 8.95 1.62 28.40
C SER A 640 7.46 1.85 28.24
N ASP A 641 7.05 2.56 27.20
CA ASP A 641 5.67 2.97 26.98
C ASP A 641 4.73 1.77 26.97
N GLY A 642 5.09 0.70 26.25
CA GLY A 642 4.38 -0.57 26.22
C GLY A 642 4.29 -1.25 27.59
N ARG A 643 5.31 -1.09 28.45
CA ARG A 643 5.31 -1.68 29.80
C ARG A 643 4.48 -0.87 30.79
N GLU A 644 4.38 0.43 30.60
CA GLU A 644 3.54 1.32 31.38
C GLU A 644 2.07 1.15 31.02
N PHE A 645 1.78 1.06 29.72
CA PHE A 645 0.45 0.82 29.16
C PHE A 645 -0.10 -0.56 29.57
N LYS A 646 0.66 -1.64 29.33
CA LYS A 646 0.26 -3.02 29.66
C LYS A 646 0.20 -3.30 31.17
N GLY A 647 0.88 -2.49 31.96
CA GLY A 647 0.98 -2.65 33.40
C GLY A 647 1.95 -3.75 33.84
N MET A 648 2.29 -3.73 35.12
CA MET A 648 3.38 -4.50 35.69
C MET A 648 3.14 -4.95 37.12
N THR A 649 3.79 -6.05 37.50
CA THR A 649 3.69 -6.57 38.87
C THR A 649 4.88 -6.19 39.73
N ILE A 650 4.64 -5.46 40.82
CA ILE A 650 5.63 -5.17 41.86
C ILE A 650 5.54 -6.25 42.95
N LYS A 651 6.61 -7.04 43.10
CA LYS A 651 6.74 -8.08 44.13
C LYS A 651 7.44 -7.52 45.38
N GLU A 652 6.67 -6.85 46.23
CA GLU A 652 7.11 -6.27 47.50
C GLU A 652 6.05 -6.51 48.58
N ARG A 653 6.44 -6.50 49.86
CA ARG A 653 5.48 -6.62 50.97
C ARG A 653 4.95 -5.24 51.36
N PHE A 654 3.72 -4.94 50.95
CA PHE A 654 3.03 -3.68 51.25
C PHE A 654 2.15 -3.82 52.49
N GLU A 655 2.44 -3.04 53.53
CA GLU A 655 1.69 -2.96 54.78
C GLU A 655 1.04 -1.57 54.89
N VAL A 656 -0.15 -1.47 54.29
CA VAL A 656 -0.95 -0.24 54.31
C VAL A 656 -1.68 -0.11 55.65
N CYS A 657 -1.67 1.08 56.25
CA CYS A 657 -2.35 1.37 57.50
C CYS A 657 -3.81 0.90 57.47
N GLY A 658 -4.19 0.06 58.44
CA GLY A 658 -5.54 -0.47 58.57
C GLY A 658 -5.91 -1.59 57.58
N ARG A 659 -4.96 -2.12 56.78
CA ARG A 659 -5.18 -3.23 55.86
C ARG A 659 -4.19 -4.36 56.09
N LYS A 660 -4.56 -5.57 55.66
CA LYS A 660 -3.65 -6.73 55.67
C LYS A 660 -2.56 -6.57 54.63
N ALA A 661 -1.35 -7.03 54.95
CA ALA A 661 -0.20 -6.91 54.06
C ALA A 661 -0.38 -7.72 52.77
N LYS A 662 -0.07 -7.11 51.62
CA LYS A 662 -0.04 -7.77 50.30
C LYS A 662 1.40 -8.09 49.89
N LYS A 663 1.62 -9.20 49.19
CA LYS A 663 2.97 -9.65 48.73
C LYS A 663 3.32 -9.21 47.30
N LYS A 664 2.32 -8.73 46.55
CA LYS A 664 2.46 -8.20 45.20
C LYS A 664 1.29 -7.29 44.89
N ILE A 665 1.51 -6.33 44.01
CA ILE A 665 0.49 -5.47 43.41
C ILE A 665 0.72 -5.40 41.89
N HIS A 666 -0.36 -5.19 41.13
CA HIS A 666 -0.30 -4.86 39.70
C HIS A 666 -0.59 -3.36 39.56
N VAL A 667 0.20 -2.65 38.76
CA VAL A 667 0.13 -1.20 38.57
C VAL A 667 0.39 -0.88 37.09
N SER A 668 -0.30 0.13 36.58
CA SER A 668 -0.06 0.73 35.27
C SER A 668 0.16 2.23 35.48
N THR A 669 1.13 2.79 34.77
CA THR A 669 1.56 4.20 34.89
C THR A 669 1.27 4.93 33.59
N ASN A 670 1.40 6.25 33.58
CA ASN A 670 1.11 7.04 32.40
C ASN A 670 2.41 7.31 31.63
N PRO A 671 2.58 6.78 30.41
CA PRO A 671 3.83 6.87 29.65
C PRO A 671 4.19 8.29 29.16
N LEU A 672 3.30 9.27 29.38
CA LEU A 672 3.57 10.69 29.11
C LEU A 672 3.96 11.46 30.38
N LYS A 673 4.06 10.79 31.53
CA LYS A 673 4.25 11.44 32.83
C LYS A 673 5.25 10.68 33.69
N ARG A 674 6.45 11.24 33.71
CA ARG A 674 7.62 10.77 34.47
C ARG A 674 7.43 10.52 35.98
N ASP A 675 6.31 10.94 36.56
CA ASP A 675 5.92 10.80 37.97
C ASP A 675 4.38 10.81 38.02
N THR A 676 3.78 9.64 37.91
CA THR A 676 2.33 9.47 37.74
C THR A 676 1.54 10.00 38.94
N ASP A 677 2.03 9.79 40.16
CA ASP A 677 1.33 10.16 41.39
C ASP A 677 1.79 11.50 42.02
N LYS A 678 2.82 12.13 41.46
CA LYS A 678 3.35 13.45 41.82
C LYS A 678 3.88 13.49 43.25
N ASP A 679 4.51 12.42 43.71
CA ASP A 679 5.23 12.38 44.99
C ASP A 679 6.69 12.87 44.86
N GLY A 680 7.19 12.93 43.63
CA GLY A 680 8.51 13.37 43.22
C GLY A 680 9.55 12.24 43.04
N LEU A 681 9.15 10.98 43.10
CA LEU A 681 9.89 9.84 42.57
C LEU A 681 9.46 9.61 41.12
N THR A 682 10.32 9.01 40.32
CA THR A 682 9.90 8.57 38.97
C THR A 682 9.33 7.18 39.06
N ASP A 683 8.35 6.84 38.23
CA ASP A 683 7.66 5.57 38.30
C ASP A 683 8.65 4.41 38.09
N GLY A 684 9.56 4.56 37.12
CA GLY A 684 10.68 3.65 36.91
C GLY A 684 11.59 3.47 38.12
N LEU A 685 11.84 4.50 38.92
CA LEU A 685 12.66 4.40 40.14
C LEU A 685 11.94 3.64 41.25
N GLU A 686 10.62 3.80 41.37
CA GLU A 686 9.79 3.12 42.35
C GLU A 686 9.65 1.64 42.03
N VAL A 687 9.36 1.33 40.77
CA VAL A 687 9.24 -0.05 40.26
C VAL A 687 10.57 -0.79 40.34
N LYS A 688 11.66 -0.18 39.87
CA LYS A 688 13.01 -0.77 39.91
C LYS A 688 13.49 -0.91 41.36
N GLY A 689 13.01 -0.03 42.23
CA GLY A 689 13.28 0.03 43.65
C GLY A 689 14.59 0.74 44.00
N TYR A 690 14.58 1.39 45.15
CA TYR A 690 15.69 2.19 45.66
C TYR A 690 16.15 1.72 47.04
N LYS A 691 17.42 2.00 47.38
CA LYS A 691 18.01 1.58 48.65
C LYS A 691 17.85 2.66 49.71
N ILE A 692 17.27 2.31 50.85
CA ILE A 692 17.18 3.18 52.03
C ILE A 692 18.16 2.65 53.09
N LYS A 693 19.40 3.14 53.13
CA LYS A 693 20.40 2.67 54.11
C LYS A 693 20.16 3.23 55.53
N GLN A 694 19.06 2.84 56.17
CA GLN A 694 18.68 3.29 57.51
C GLN A 694 18.56 2.10 58.46
N VAL A 695 19.23 2.18 59.61
CA VAL A 695 19.11 1.20 60.69
C VAL A 695 17.91 1.57 61.56
N VAL A 696 16.99 0.63 61.76
CA VAL A 696 15.75 0.78 62.53
C VAL A 696 15.79 -0.17 63.72
N TYR A 697 15.45 0.31 64.92
CA TYR A 697 15.42 -0.49 66.13
C TYR A 697 13.99 -0.95 66.44
N ILE A 698 13.73 -2.23 66.23
CA ILE A 698 12.39 -2.83 66.31
C ILE A 698 12.06 -3.49 67.66
N THR A 699 12.98 -3.43 68.64
CA THR A 699 12.73 -3.94 69.99
C THR A 699 13.41 -3.07 71.05
N ARG A 700 12.87 -3.08 72.28
CA ARG A 700 13.45 -2.34 73.40
C ARG A 700 14.81 -2.90 73.86
N SER A 701 15.09 -4.18 73.60
CA SER A 701 16.34 -4.87 73.91
C SER A 701 17.48 -4.58 72.94
N GLY A 702 17.21 -3.92 71.81
CA GLY A 702 18.24 -3.44 70.87
C GLY A 702 18.31 -4.17 69.53
N SER A 703 17.41 -5.12 69.24
CA SER A 703 17.33 -5.75 67.91
C SER A 703 17.07 -4.69 66.84
N LYS A 704 17.84 -4.78 65.75
CA LYS A 704 17.84 -3.82 64.65
C LYS A 704 17.62 -4.50 63.31
N ILE A 705 16.97 -3.80 62.40
CA ILE A 705 16.88 -4.13 60.97
C ILE A 705 17.48 -2.98 60.17
N THR A 706 17.86 -3.23 58.93
CA THR A 706 18.26 -2.17 58.00
C THR A 706 17.19 -2.11 56.91
N ILE A 707 16.64 -0.94 56.63
CA ILE A 707 15.74 -0.76 55.50
C ILE A 707 16.53 -1.13 54.23
N GLY A 708 15.94 -1.98 53.41
CA GLY A 708 16.65 -2.66 52.35
C GLY A 708 16.61 -1.88 51.04
N LYS A 709 16.50 -2.65 49.95
CA LYS A 709 15.93 -2.16 48.72
C LYS A 709 14.40 -2.25 48.87
N THR A 710 13.71 -1.14 48.63
CA THR A 710 12.25 -1.04 48.70
C THR A 710 11.72 -0.65 47.33
N ARG A 711 10.52 -1.14 46.99
CA ARG A 711 9.73 -0.70 45.83
C ARG A 711 8.41 -0.11 46.31
N SER A 712 8.12 1.14 45.97
CA SER A 712 6.85 1.81 46.27
C SER A 712 5.85 1.64 45.12
N ASN A 713 4.61 2.08 45.32
CA ASN A 713 3.55 2.05 44.32
C ASN A 713 3.50 3.38 43.55
N PRO A 714 3.89 3.43 42.26
CA PRO A 714 3.98 4.67 41.48
C PRO A 714 2.65 5.35 41.16
N THR A 715 1.53 4.73 41.53
CA THR A 715 0.19 5.28 41.33
C THR A 715 -0.39 5.89 42.62
N LYS A 716 0.41 5.95 43.69
CA LYS A 716 -0.03 6.31 45.03
C LYS A 716 1.10 7.05 45.76
N ALA A 717 0.96 8.39 45.80
CA ALA A 717 1.98 9.26 46.40
C ALA A 717 2.32 9.02 47.88
N ASP A 718 1.54 8.18 48.56
CA ASP A 718 1.72 7.68 49.92
C ASP A 718 1.31 6.19 49.88
N THR A 719 2.30 5.32 49.69
CA THR A 719 2.09 3.89 49.39
C THR A 719 1.45 3.15 50.56
N ASP A 720 1.84 3.45 51.79
CA ASP A 720 1.38 2.77 52.99
C ASP A 720 0.30 3.53 53.79
N LYS A 721 -0.06 4.74 53.35
CA LYS A 721 -1.11 5.60 53.91
C LYS A 721 -0.82 6.06 55.33
N ASP A 722 0.44 6.25 55.68
CA ASP A 722 0.86 6.75 56.99
C ASP A 722 0.83 8.29 57.10
N ARG A 723 0.54 8.98 55.98
CA ARG A 723 0.50 10.43 55.75
C ARG A 723 1.85 11.08 55.42
N LEU A 724 2.85 10.30 55.05
CA LEU A 724 4.09 10.75 54.44
C LEU A 724 4.11 10.33 52.98
N LYS A 725 4.68 11.18 52.13
CA LYS A 725 4.93 10.78 50.74
C LYS A 725 6.16 9.89 50.66
N ASP A 726 6.22 8.96 49.73
CA ASP A 726 7.30 7.98 49.64
C ASP A 726 8.68 8.65 49.44
N LYS A 727 8.73 9.73 48.65
CA LYS A 727 9.93 10.59 48.55
C LYS A 727 10.36 11.18 49.88
N VAL A 728 9.40 11.62 50.70
CA VAL A 728 9.67 12.25 52.01
C VAL A 728 10.30 11.23 52.96
N GLU A 729 9.83 9.99 52.92
CA GLU A 729 10.34 8.89 53.72
C GLU A 729 11.72 8.43 53.27
N LYS A 730 11.89 8.20 51.96
CA LYS A 730 13.18 7.88 51.32
C LYS A 730 14.27 8.92 51.64
N THR A 731 13.89 10.19 51.75
CA THR A 731 14.83 11.29 52.02
C THR A 731 14.92 11.66 53.50
N GLY A 732 13.94 11.26 54.32
CA GLY A 732 13.79 11.69 55.71
C GLY A 732 13.49 13.19 55.85
N LYS A 733 13.01 13.85 54.79
CA LYS A 733 12.92 15.33 54.72
C LYS A 733 12.04 15.93 55.81
N ALA A 734 11.00 15.21 56.22
CA ALA A 734 10.09 15.65 57.29
C ALA A 734 10.71 15.51 58.68
N ASN A 735 11.71 14.63 58.87
CA ASN A 735 12.32 14.39 60.18
C ASN A 735 13.65 15.14 60.40
N LYS A 736 13.62 16.47 60.30
CA LYS A 736 14.83 17.30 60.45
C LYS A 736 15.46 17.21 61.85
N ARG A 737 14.65 17.05 62.90
CA ARG A 737 15.09 17.00 64.31
C ARG A 737 16.01 15.83 64.58
N TYR A 738 15.74 14.69 63.95
CA TYR A 738 16.56 13.49 64.07
C TYR A 738 17.35 13.29 62.78
N GLN A 739 18.12 14.30 62.33
CA GLN A 739 19.10 14.13 61.24
C GLN A 739 18.54 13.52 59.94
N LYS A 740 17.27 13.79 59.61
CA LYS A 740 16.57 13.23 58.44
C LYS A 740 16.56 11.69 58.46
N ARG A 741 16.27 11.08 59.62
CA ARG A 741 15.96 9.64 59.70
C ARG A 741 14.88 9.29 58.69
N LYS A 742 15.12 8.20 57.98
CA LYS A 742 14.29 7.68 56.90
C LYS A 742 13.37 6.57 57.41
N THR A 743 12.27 6.36 56.71
CA THR A 743 11.29 5.31 57.00
C THR A 743 11.07 4.46 55.75
N ASP A 744 10.38 3.34 55.89
CA ASP A 744 10.13 2.40 54.80
C ASP A 744 8.74 2.66 54.21
N PRO A 745 8.63 3.22 53.00
CA PRO A 745 7.34 3.66 52.42
C PRO A 745 6.35 2.52 52.10
N THR A 746 6.74 1.30 52.40
CA THR A 746 5.87 0.12 52.26
C THR A 746 5.34 -0.37 53.61
N LYS A 747 5.67 0.34 54.70
CA LYS A 747 5.34 -0.07 56.07
C LYS A 747 4.83 1.12 56.85
N CYS A 748 3.52 1.11 57.08
CA CYS A 748 2.82 2.08 57.91
C CYS A 748 3.53 2.41 59.25
N ASP A 749 4.18 1.42 59.88
CA ASP A 749 4.96 1.57 61.11
C ASP A 749 6.32 0.86 60.94
N THR A 750 7.37 1.63 60.61
CA THR A 750 8.70 1.10 60.27
C THR A 750 9.37 0.44 61.47
N ASP A 751 9.20 0.99 62.68
CA ASP A 751 9.87 0.51 63.89
C ASP A 751 9.04 -0.45 64.76
N ARG A 752 7.77 -0.66 64.39
CA ARG A 752 6.79 -1.54 65.05
C ARG A 752 6.44 -1.08 66.47
N GLY A 753 6.48 0.23 66.72
CA GLY A 753 6.17 0.88 67.99
C GLY A 753 4.69 1.08 68.27
N GLY A 754 3.82 0.79 67.30
CA GLY A 754 2.37 0.90 67.40
C GLY A 754 1.81 2.28 67.02
N ALA A 755 2.63 3.14 66.42
CA ALA A 755 2.22 4.40 65.82
C ALA A 755 2.76 4.46 64.38
N SER A 756 2.00 5.03 63.46
CA SER A 756 2.46 5.15 62.08
C SER A 756 3.55 6.20 61.96
N ASP A 757 4.49 6.02 61.02
CA ASP A 757 5.68 6.87 60.94
C ASP A 757 5.31 8.36 60.76
N GLY A 758 4.31 8.67 59.92
CA GLY A 758 3.76 10.01 59.76
C GLY A 758 3.14 10.60 61.04
N ARG A 759 2.55 9.77 61.91
CA ARG A 759 2.04 10.21 63.22
C ARG A 759 3.18 10.54 64.17
N GLU A 760 4.27 9.78 64.12
CA GLU A 760 5.47 10.02 64.93
C GLU A 760 6.21 11.27 64.48
N VAL A 761 6.39 11.45 63.17
CA VAL A 761 7.00 12.65 62.58
C VAL A 761 6.17 13.89 62.92
N LYS A 762 4.84 13.83 62.82
CA LYS A 762 3.95 14.92 63.24
C LYS A 762 4.07 15.23 64.74
N ALA A 763 4.29 14.22 65.57
CA ALA A 763 4.52 14.37 67.01
C ALA A 763 5.98 14.76 67.38
N GLY A 764 6.88 14.91 66.40
CA GLY A 764 8.29 15.26 66.63
C GLY A 764 9.12 14.14 67.27
N SER A 765 8.76 12.90 66.99
CA SER A 765 9.39 11.64 67.45
C SER A 765 10.30 11.02 66.38
N ASP A 766 11.19 10.10 66.75
CA ASP A 766 12.08 9.39 65.81
C ASP A 766 11.43 8.06 65.39
N PRO A 767 10.91 7.96 64.14
CA PRO A 767 10.19 6.81 63.62
C PRO A 767 11.09 5.62 63.23
N SER A 768 12.40 5.74 63.47
CA SER A 768 13.33 4.62 63.28
C SER A 768 13.64 3.88 64.59
N ARG A 769 12.94 4.20 65.67
CA ARG A 769 13.30 3.74 67.01
C ARG A 769 12.09 3.62 67.93
N ILE A 770 11.78 2.37 68.28
CA ILE A 770 10.63 1.97 69.11
C ILE A 770 10.54 2.60 70.52
N LYS A 771 11.57 3.34 70.97
CA LYS A 771 11.62 4.02 72.28
C LYS A 771 11.23 5.50 72.20
N SER A 772 10.96 6.01 71.00
CA SER A 772 10.71 7.45 70.77
C SER A 772 9.26 7.77 70.46
N GLY A 773 8.37 6.79 70.35
CA GLY A 773 7.04 7.01 69.82
C GLY A 773 6.15 7.96 70.62
N PRO A 774 5.01 8.41 70.05
CA PRO A 774 4.14 9.46 70.58
C PRO A 774 3.59 9.18 71.99
N ASN A 775 3.55 7.91 72.40
CA ASN A 775 3.15 7.48 73.74
C ASN A 775 4.27 7.57 74.80
N ASP A 776 5.54 7.72 74.40
CA ASP A 776 6.70 7.87 75.31
C ASP A 776 7.04 9.35 75.59
N VAL A 777 6.63 10.28 74.71
CA VAL A 777 6.85 11.74 74.90
C VAL A 777 6.08 12.30 76.10
N ASN A 778 5.03 11.62 76.54
CA ASN A 778 4.26 11.95 77.75
C ASN A 778 4.76 11.27 79.04
N ARG A 779 5.90 10.55 79.03
CA ARG A 779 6.42 9.86 80.22
C ARG A 779 7.60 10.55 80.92
N ARG A 780 7.77 11.86 80.71
CA ARG A 780 8.67 12.70 81.52
C ARG A 780 8.07 14.08 81.85
N THR A 781 7.03 14.10 82.67
CA THR A 781 6.74 15.16 83.66
C THR A 781 5.72 14.68 84.70
N SER A 782 6.11 13.70 85.50
CA SER A 782 5.55 13.49 86.85
C SER A 782 6.64 12.93 87.77
N GLY A 783 7.81 13.59 87.75
CA GLY A 783 8.70 13.58 88.89
C GLY A 783 8.15 14.56 89.91
N ARG A 784 7.24 14.08 90.77
CA ARG A 784 6.92 14.78 92.01
C ARG A 784 8.19 14.76 92.85
N THR A 785 8.73 15.94 93.06
CA THR A 785 9.67 16.25 94.13
C THR A 785 9.10 15.73 95.45
N SER A 786 9.79 14.75 96.05
CA SER A 786 10.04 14.80 97.49
C SER A 786 11.51 15.16 97.66
N ILE A 787 11.75 16.42 98.00
CA ILE A 787 13.00 16.88 98.58
C ILE A 787 12.95 16.51 100.05
N GLY A 788 14.04 15.98 100.58
CA GLY A 788 14.45 16.27 101.96
C GLY A 788 15.23 17.56 101.93
#